data_AF-G3N4W3-F1
#
_entry.id   AF-G3N4W3-F1
#
_cell.length_a   1.000
_cell.length_b   1.000
_cell.length_c   1.000
_cell.angle_alpha   90.00
_cell.angle_beta   90.00
_cell.angle_gamma   90.00
#
_symmetry.space_group_name_H-M   'P 1'
#
loop_
_entity.id
_entity.type
_entity.pdbx_description
1 polymer ?
#
loop_
_entity_poly.entity_id
_entity_poly.type
_entity_poly.pdbx_seq_one_letter_code
_entity_poly.pdbx_strand_id
1 'polypeptide(L)'
;MAMSQALSEEEFHRMQTQLLELRTQNYQLSDELRKNSTELNAVRQKNVVLERDFIKAQKALNKSKKAQEVEALLSENEMLQGKLHSQEEDFRLQNSTLMTELSKLCTQIEQLEQENKGLKEGGASSGPPSNPASSPVDGELLRLRAENATLQKKMKGRSERSVEEIVAKQAAIGWSALCPITHCFGPETETKLHPEREGKRLLMEQVQRVEYSYSSSLAVLFPLRVDMLLLLLFTCRTKIDEINQRKEEELKATNIRIQKLQSDVVAANQTTAELREQIQSRAREHEVMVHTLRDQIQTVKTQEVNLLREQQEALTQELHQRRAEREVMSAQRDDLESQLQESSFASRKLLEQLTEEGQEKEKLLRDLEEAKKTAEKRKAMLDEMAIQMNQEKFDHKEAESELKLQHEKEVLGVRARYEKELRGLHEDKNRSEKEIPSAARAKELESLQPRVEELQTQVQSMEGTRGWFERRLKEAEEKIETNSLEHQEEMERVKRGHTLQLEEKQSEMEEVKQQLAEAEKQKDGHKDTIEKLKQEIKDTVDGQRILEKKGSAALKDLKRQLQLERKRADKLQERLQEILTNSKSRTGLEELVLSEINSPSRTQQTGDSSSVSSFSYRDMIKEAQPTNQNKSGGGSPQSQRPAELSDDEVGELFQRLAEVQQEKWMLEEKVKHLEVSCSSMAEDICRKSSIIETYVMESRIGHGGSQGERGSLGSVLRDLVKPGDENLREMNKKLQNMLEEQLTKNMHLQKDLEVLSQELVRLSKDSGAAGSG
;
A
#
# COMPACT_ATOMS: atom_id res chain seq x y z
N MET A 1 -9.30 -72.38 -57.65
CA MET A 1 -9.89 -71.13 -58.16
C MET A 1 -9.60 -70.04 -57.14
N ALA A 2 -8.60 -69.19 -57.41
CA ALA A 2 -8.27 -68.04 -56.58
C ALA A 2 -8.96 -66.82 -57.18
N MET A 3 -9.87 -66.19 -56.44
CA MET A 3 -10.45 -64.91 -56.84
C MET A 3 -9.55 -63.80 -56.30
N SER A 4 -8.64 -63.31 -57.15
CA SER A 4 -7.95 -62.04 -56.93
C SER A 4 -8.97 -60.91 -57.08
N GLN A 5 -9.53 -60.44 -55.98
CA GLN A 5 -10.30 -59.20 -55.97
C GLN A 5 -9.32 -58.04 -56.20
N ALA A 6 -9.41 -57.42 -57.37
CA ALA A 6 -8.69 -56.19 -57.66
C ALA A 6 -9.37 -55.05 -56.89
N LEU A 7 -8.57 -54.25 -56.18
CA LEU A 7 -9.02 -53.00 -55.55
C LEU A 7 -9.72 -52.14 -56.60
N SER A 8 -10.85 -51.54 -56.25
CA SER A 8 -11.48 -50.56 -57.15
C SER A 8 -10.58 -49.35 -57.32
N GLU A 9 -10.66 -48.69 -58.47
CA GLU A 9 -9.84 -47.51 -58.80
C GLU A 9 -9.99 -46.39 -57.77
N GLU A 10 -11.20 -46.24 -57.20
CA GLU A 10 -11.47 -45.30 -56.11
C GLU A 10 -10.78 -45.69 -54.80
N GLU A 11 -10.77 -46.97 -54.43
CA GLU A 11 -10.07 -47.45 -53.23
C GLU A 11 -8.55 -47.30 -53.37
N PHE A 12 -8.01 -47.57 -54.57
CA PHE A 12 -6.60 -47.36 -54.86
C PHE A 12 -6.21 -45.88 -54.73
N HIS A 13 -7.01 -44.96 -55.28
CA HIS A 13 -6.76 -43.52 -55.15
C HIS A 13 -6.89 -43.03 -53.71
N ARG A 14 -7.89 -43.48 -52.95
CA ARG A 14 -8.01 -43.13 -51.52
C ARG A 14 -6.79 -43.60 -50.73
N MET A 15 -6.34 -44.83 -50.97
CA MET A 15 -5.16 -45.39 -50.30
C MET A 15 -3.86 -44.67 -50.71
N GLN A 16 -3.75 -44.25 -51.98
CA GLN A 16 -2.62 -43.45 -52.46
C GLN A 16 -2.58 -42.06 -51.81
N THR A 17 -3.72 -41.39 -51.67
CA THR A 17 -3.83 -40.10 -50.97
C THR A 17 -3.48 -40.23 -49.50
N GLN A 18 -4.02 -41.25 -48.81
CA GLN A 18 -3.68 -41.52 -47.41
C GLN A 18 -2.18 -41.80 -47.23
N LEU A 19 -1.55 -42.54 -48.15
CA LEU A 19 -0.12 -42.80 -48.08
C LEU A 19 0.72 -41.53 -48.26
N LEU A 20 0.30 -40.63 -49.15
CA LEU A 20 0.95 -39.32 -49.36
C LEU A 20 0.79 -38.40 -48.15
N GLU A 21 -0.40 -38.35 -47.56
CA GLU A 21 -0.67 -37.60 -46.33
C GLU A 21 0.19 -38.13 -45.17
N LEU A 22 0.20 -39.45 -44.95
CA LEU A 22 1.03 -40.09 -43.93
C LEU A 22 2.53 -39.81 -44.15
N ARG A 23 2.99 -39.85 -45.40
CA ARG A 23 4.39 -39.54 -45.73
C ARG A 23 4.72 -38.08 -45.45
N THR A 24 3.80 -37.16 -45.76
CA THR A 24 3.96 -35.72 -45.51
C THR A 24 3.99 -35.43 -44.02
N GLN A 25 3.06 -36.03 -43.25
CA GLN A 25 3.04 -35.95 -41.79
C GLN A 25 4.33 -36.52 -41.19
N ASN A 26 4.82 -37.65 -41.69
CA ASN A 26 6.06 -38.26 -41.18
C ASN A 26 7.29 -37.35 -41.39
N TYR A 27 7.38 -36.65 -42.53
CA TYR A 27 8.42 -35.65 -42.77
C TYR A 27 8.30 -34.44 -41.84
N GLN A 28 7.09 -33.92 -41.66
CA GLN A 28 6.84 -32.79 -40.74
C GLN A 28 7.23 -33.15 -39.31
N LEU A 29 6.79 -34.32 -38.83
CA LEU A 29 7.14 -34.83 -37.49
C LEU A 29 8.66 -35.07 -37.36
N SER A 30 9.33 -35.54 -38.41
CA SER A 30 10.79 -35.72 -38.39
C SER A 30 11.54 -34.39 -38.30
N ASP A 31 11.08 -33.36 -39.01
CA ASP A 31 11.66 -32.02 -38.94
C ASP A 31 11.39 -31.34 -37.59
N GLU A 32 10.19 -31.50 -37.03
CA GLU A 32 9.86 -31.04 -35.68
C GLU A 32 10.71 -31.76 -34.63
N LEU A 33 10.89 -33.08 -34.73
CA LEU A 33 11.75 -33.85 -33.83
C LEU A 33 13.20 -33.36 -33.93
N ARG A 34 13.68 -33.02 -35.13
CA ARG A 34 15.02 -32.43 -35.31
C ARG A 34 15.14 -31.07 -34.63
N LYS A 35 14.15 -30.18 -34.80
CA LYS A 35 14.12 -28.86 -34.13
C LYS A 35 14.08 -29.01 -32.61
N ASN A 36 13.17 -29.83 -32.09
CA ASN A 36 13.04 -30.10 -30.67
C ASN A 36 14.33 -30.71 -30.09
N SER A 37 15.02 -31.58 -30.83
CA SER A 37 16.31 -32.13 -30.42
C SER A 37 17.40 -31.04 -30.32
N THR A 38 17.45 -30.12 -31.29
CA THR A 38 18.40 -28.99 -31.24
C THR A 38 18.12 -28.03 -30.09
N GLU A 39 16.86 -27.73 -29.83
CA GLU A 39 16.44 -26.87 -28.72
C GLU A 39 16.72 -27.54 -27.37
N LEU A 40 16.41 -28.82 -27.23
CA LEU A 40 16.72 -29.61 -26.04
C LEU A 40 18.22 -29.60 -25.74
N ASN A 41 19.07 -29.75 -26.76
CA ASN A 41 20.52 -29.67 -26.59
C ASN A 41 20.99 -28.27 -26.19
N ALA A 42 20.40 -27.21 -26.77
CA ALA A 42 20.71 -25.84 -26.38
C ALA A 42 20.31 -25.53 -24.93
N VAL A 43 19.14 -26.01 -24.48
CA VAL A 43 18.68 -25.88 -23.10
C VAL A 43 19.59 -26.67 -22.14
N ARG A 44 19.97 -27.90 -22.50
CA ARG A 44 20.92 -28.70 -21.72
C ARG A 44 22.26 -27.99 -21.55
N GLN A 45 22.81 -27.39 -22.61
CA GLN A 45 24.06 -26.63 -22.52
C GLN A 45 23.91 -25.40 -21.62
N LYS A 46 22.81 -24.65 -21.74
CA LYS A 46 22.52 -23.51 -20.85
C LYS A 46 22.43 -23.95 -19.39
N ASN A 47 21.76 -25.07 -19.12
CA ASN A 47 21.63 -25.63 -17.78
C ASN A 47 23.01 -25.96 -17.17
N VAL A 48 23.89 -26.61 -17.93
CA VAL A 48 25.27 -26.91 -17.48
C VAL A 48 26.08 -25.63 -17.18
N VAL A 49 25.89 -24.56 -17.95
CA VAL A 49 26.55 -23.27 -17.68
C VAL A 49 26.02 -22.65 -16.39
N LEU A 50 24.69 -22.60 -16.23
CA LEU A 50 24.05 -22.06 -15.04
C LEU A 50 24.45 -22.84 -13.78
N GLU A 51 24.53 -24.17 -13.85
CA GLU A 51 24.96 -25.00 -12.73
C GLU A 51 26.41 -24.74 -12.33
N ARG A 52 27.29 -24.54 -13.31
CA ARG A 52 28.67 -24.13 -13.05
C ARG A 52 28.74 -22.77 -12.37
N ASP A 53 27.93 -21.80 -12.82
CA ASP A 53 27.94 -20.45 -12.26
C ASP A 53 27.28 -20.40 -10.87
N PHE A 54 26.24 -21.21 -10.64
CA PHE A 54 25.66 -21.43 -9.32
C PHE A 54 26.71 -21.98 -8.34
N ILE A 55 27.47 -23.01 -8.72
CA ILE A 55 28.53 -23.56 -7.89
C ILE A 55 29.61 -22.51 -7.58
N LYS A 56 29.96 -21.64 -8.55
CA LYS A 56 30.91 -20.55 -8.31
C LYS A 56 30.34 -19.51 -7.34
N ALA A 57 29.09 -19.12 -7.52
CA ALA A 57 28.40 -18.18 -6.63
C ALA A 57 28.30 -18.74 -5.21
N GLN A 58 27.94 -20.02 -5.05
CA GLN A 58 27.92 -20.70 -3.77
C GLN A 58 29.30 -20.73 -3.10
N LYS A 59 30.36 -21.01 -3.86
CA LYS A 59 31.73 -20.95 -3.34
C LYS A 59 32.15 -19.54 -2.93
N ALA A 60 31.71 -18.51 -3.64
CA ALA A 60 31.96 -17.12 -3.29
C ALA A 60 31.19 -16.73 -2.03
N LEU A 61 29.93 -17.15 -1.90
CA LEU A 61 29.09 -16.93 -0.73
C LEU A 61 29.68 -17.60 0.51
N ASN A 62 30.06 -18.88 0.41
CA ASN A 62 30.66 -19.62 1.53
C ASN A 62 32.00 -19.03 1.98
N LYS A 63 32.74 -18.34 1.09
CA LYS A 63 33.99 -17.64 1.42
C LYS A 63 33.76 -16.20 1.90
N SER A 64 32.55 -15.67 1.75
CA SER A 64 32.22 -14.31 2.14
C SER A 64 32.08 -14.22 3.65
N LYS A 65 32.98 -13.47 4.29
CA LYS A 65 32.90 -13.19 5.73
C LYS A 65 31.61 -12.49 6.11
N LYS A 66 31.11 -11.59 5.24
CA LYS A 66 29.83 -10.90 5.48
C LYS A 66 28.65 -11.86 5.49
N ALA A 67 28.65 -12.89 4.63
CA ALA A 67 27.58 -13.88 4.61
C ALA A 67 27.58 -14.73 5.89
N GLN A 68 28.77 -15.16 6.34
CA GLN A 68 28.93 -15.89 7.60
C GLN A 68 28.54 -15.05 8.82
N GLU A 69 28.86 -13.75 8.82
CA GLU A 69 28.46 -12.82 9.88
C GLU A 69 26.94 -12.62 9.93
N VAL A 70 26.28 -12.51 8.78
CA VAL A 70 24.81 -12.45 8.70
C VAL A 70 24.19 -13.76 9.20
N GLU A 71 24.71 -14.92 8.80
CA GLU A 71 24.22 -16.22 9.26
C GLU A 71 24.38 -16.40 10.78
N ALA A 72 25.51 -15.95 11.34
CA ALA A 72 25.73 -15.94 12.78
C ALA A 72 24.75 -15.02 13.52
N LEU A 73 24.51 -13.81 13.00
CA LEU A 73 23.53 -12.87 13.58
C LEU A 73 22.11 -13.40 13.51
N LEU A 74 21.74 -14.10 12.43
CA LEU A 74 20.43 -14.75 12.31
C LEU A 74 20.28 -15.87 13.35
N SER A 75 21.29 -16.73 13.50
CA SER A 75 21.29 -17.80 14.51
C SER A 75 21.22 -17.22 15.93
N GLU A 76 21.92 -16.12 16.21
CA GLU A 76 21.81 -15.41 17.48
C GLU A 76 20.41 -14.83 17.68
N ASN A 77 19.80 -14.25 16.65
CA ASN A 77 18.45 -13.70 16.72
C ASN A 77 17.42 -14.79 17.02
N GLU A 78 17.51 -15.95 16.35
CA GLU A 78 16.65 -17.11 16.62
C GLU A 78 16.79 -17.61 18.06
N MET A 79 18.03 -17.71 18.56
CA MET A 79 18.27 -18.08 19.97
C MET A 79 17.63 -17.08 20.94
N LEU A 80 17.77 -15.78 20.66
CA LEU A 80 17.20 -14.72 21.50
C LEU A 80 15.66 -14.73 21.44
N GLN A 81 15.07 -14.97 20.28
CA GLN A 81 13.62 -15.14 20.14
C GLN A 81 13.12 -16.35 20.93
N GLY A 82 13.83 -17.49 20.86
CA GLY A 82 13.48 -18.67 21.66
C GLY A 82 13.54 -18.40 23.17
N LYS A 83 14.54 -17.65 23.63
CA LYS A 83 14.63 -17.23 25.04
C LYS A 83 13.49 -16.28 25.43
N LEU A 84 13.15 -15.33 24.57
CA LEU A 84 12.03 -14.42 24.81
C LEU A 84 10.71 -15.19 24.91
N HIS A 85 10.48 -16.13 24.00
CA HIS A 85 9.26 -16.94 24.00
C HIS A 85 9.14 -17.79 25.27
N SER A 86 10.23 -18.45 25.68
CA SER A 86 10.26 -19.20 26.95
C SER A 86 9.98 -18.30 28.15
N GLN A 87 10.50 -17.07 28.17
CA GLN A 87 10.18 -16.10 29.24
C GLN A 87 8.71 -15.64 29.21
N GLU A 88 8.13 -15.46 28.02
CA GLU A 88 6.71 -15.14 27.86
C GLU A 88 5.81 -16.30 28.32
N GLU A 89 6.19 -17.54 28.04
CA GLU A 89 5.50 -18.74 28.52
C GLU A 89 5.55 -18.85 30.05
N ASP A 90 6.73 -18.65 30.65
CA ASP A 90 6.90 -18.62 32.11
C ASP A 90 6.04 -17.52 32.75
N PHE A 91 6.02 -16.32 32.15
CA PHE A 91 5.19 -15.22 32.63
C PHE A 91 3.69 -15.53 32.50
N ARG A 92 3.26 -16.12 31.38
CA ARG A 92 1.87 -16.58 31.19
C ARG A 92 1.48 -17.63 32.21
N LEU A 93 2.35 -18.60 32.46
CA LEU A 93 2.13 -19.65 33.45
C LEU A 93 2.05 -19.07 34.86
N GLN A 94 2.95 -18.14 35.20
CA GLN A 94 2.92 -17.43 36.49
C GLN A 94 1.61 -16.65 36.67
N ASN A 95 1.16 -15.93 35.64
CA ASN A 95 -0.09 -15.18 35.68
C ASN A 95 -1.32 -16.11 35.79
N SER A 96 -1.36 -17.21 35.03
CA SER A 96 -2.41 -18.22 35.13
C SER A 96 -2.47 -18.86 36.52
N THR A 97 -1.30 -19.18 37.10
CA THR A 97 -1.19 -19.71 38.46
C THR A 97 -1.70 -18.70 39.49
N LEU A 98 -1.29 -17.43 39.36
CA LEU A 98 -1.76 -16.35 40.23
C LEU A 98 -3.29 -16.18 40.16
N MET A 99 -3.85 -16.18 38.96
CA MET A 99 -5.31 -16.08 38.77
C MET A 99 -6.04 -17.26 39.41
N THR A 100 -5.49 -18.48 39.28
CA THR A 100 -6.04 -19.68 39.91
C THR A 100 -6.01 -19.58 41.44
N GLU A 101 -4.90 -19.13 42.02
CA GLU A 101 -4.78 -18.93 43.47
C GLU A 101 -5.70 -17.80 43.97
N LEU A 102 -5.86 -16.71 43.21
CA LEU A 102 -6.84 -15.67 43.52
C LEU A 102 -8.27 -16.22 43.50
N SER A 103 -8.65 -17.02 42.50
CA SER A 103 -9.97 -17.66 42.46
C SER A 103 -10.19 -18.57 43.67
N LYS A 104 -9.19 -19.38 44.06
CA LYS A 104 -9.27 -20.21 45.28
C LYS A 104 -9.48 -19.36 46.52
N LEU A 105 -8.70 -18.30 46.70
CA LEU A 105 -8.85 -17.39 47.83
C LEU A 105 -10.23 -16.72 47.85
N CYS A 106 -10.75 -16.27 46.70
CA CYS A 106 -12.11 -15.75 46.60
C CYS A 106 -13.15 -16.78 47.05
N THR A 107 -13.06 -18.03 46.57
CA THR A 107 -13.98 -19.09 47.01
C THR A 107 -13.87 -19.41 48.50
N GLN A 108 -12.66 -19.36 49.05
CA GLN A 108 -12.43 -19.58 50.49
C GLN A 108 -13.01 -18.42 51.32
N ILE A 109 -12.86 -17.18 50.85
CA ILE A 109 -13.48 -16.00 51.48
C ILE A 109 -15.00 -16.14 51.42
N GLU A 110 -15.59 -16.50 50.29
CA GLU A 110 -17.04 -16.70 50.16
C GLU A 110 -17.55 -17.81 51.10
N GLN A 111 -16.81 -18.92 51.23
CA GLN A 111 -17.13 -19.98 52.19
C GLN A 111 -17.07 -19.49 53.63
N LEU A 112 -16.00 -18.79 54.01
CA LEU A 112 -15.85 -18.22 55.36
C LEU A 112 -16.90 -17.14 55.64
N GLU A 113 -17.34 -16.38 54.64
CA GLU A 113 -18.43 -15.42 54.75
C GLU A 113 -19.78 -16.12 54.93
N GLN A 114 -20.03 -17.23 54.23
CA GLN A 114 -21.21 -18.07 54.42
C GLN A 114 -21.21 -18.73 55.81
N GLU A 115 -20.08 -19.25 56.27
CA GLU A 115 -19.92 -19.78 57.64
C GLU A 115 -20.13 -18.67 58.68
N ASN A 116 -19.53 -17.49 58.50
CA ASN A 116 -19.77 -16.35 59.39
C ASN A 116 -21.22 -15.87 59.36
N LYS A 117 -21.90 -15.92 58.21
CA LYS A 117 -23.34 -15.64 58.11
C LYS A 117 -24.15 -16.70 58.82
N GLY A 118 -23.86 -17.99 58.64
CA GLY A 118 -24.51 -19.08 59.37
C GLY A 118 -24.30 -18.98 60.87
N LEU A 119 -23.11 -18.58 61.32
CA LEU A 119 -22.80 -18.32 62.73
C LEU A 119 -23.45 -17.03 63.26
N LYS A 120 -23.61 -15.99 62.43
CA LYS A 120 -24.34 -14.76 62.77
C LYS A 120 -25.87 -14.97 62.79
N GLU A 121 -26.42 -15.73 61.87
CA GLU A 121 -27.84 -16.10 61.82
C GLU A 121 -28.19 -17.13 62.91
N GLY A 122 -27.24 -17.98 63.29
CA GLY A 122 -27.31 -18.81 64.50
C GLY A 122 -27.09 -18.05 65.82
N GLY A 123 -26.66 -16.78 65.76
CA GLY A 123 -26.22 -16.00 66.92
C GLY A 123 -26.92 -14.64 67.15
N ALA A 124 -27.78 -14.16 66.26
CA ALA A 124 -28.41 -12.84 66.42
C ALA A 124 -29.90 -12.84 66.02
N SER A 125 -30.72 -13.33 66.95
CA SER A 125 -32.04 -12.77 67.19
C SER A 125 -31.93 -11.26 67.45
N SER A 126 -32.82 -10.48 66.81
CA SER A 126 -33.20 -9.09 67.12
C SER A 126 -32.22 -7.94 66.77
N GLY A 127 -32.71 -7.00 65.93
CA GLY A 127 -32.36 -5.57 66.04
C GLY A 127 -31.60 -4.92 64.85
N PRO A 128 -32.15 -3.85 64.21
CA PRO A 128 -31.56 -3.11 63.08
C PRO A 128 -30.64 -1.93 63.51
N PRO A 129 -29.95 -1.22 62.56
CA PRO A 129 -28.56 -0.78 62.68
C PRO A 129 -28.35 0.69 63.13
N SER A 130 -27.13 1.03 63.55
CA SER A 130 -26.64 2.42 63.64
C SER A 130 -25.39 2.62 62.78
N ASN A 131 -25.37 3.76 62.06
CA ASN A 131 -24.34 4.22 61.12
C ASN A 131 -23.00 4.55 61.81
N PRO A 132 -21.87 4.51 61.08
CA PRO A 132 -20.53 4.64 61.65
C PRO A 132 -20.06 6.09 61.79
N ALA A 133 -19.33 6.36 62.88
CA ALA A 133 -18.67 7.61 63.20
C ALA A 133 -17.44 7.89 62.33
N SER A 134 -17.22 9.18 62.03
CA SER A 134 -16.09 9.78 61.34
C SER A 134 -14.77 9.64 62.10
N SER A 135 -13.67 9.41 61.36
CA SER A 135 -12.31 9.26 61.91
C SER A 135 -11.57 10.62 62.04
N PRO A 136 -10.53 10.74 62.89
CA PRO A 136 -9.92 11.99 63.36
C PRO A 136 -9.09 12.79 62.33
N VAL A 137 -9.03 12.34 61.08
CA VAL A 137 -8.09 12.84 60.05
C VAL A 137 -8.53 14.19 59.45
N ASP A 138 -9.83 14.50 59.48
CA ASP A 138 -10.36 15.76 58.91
C ASP A 138 -10.05 17.01 59.75
N GLY A 139 -9.87 16.86 61.06
CA GLY A 139 -9.51 17.97 61.94
C GLY A 139 -8.09 18.50 61.70
N GLU A 140 -7.18 17.61 61.32
CA GLU A 140 -5.77 17.94 61.12
C GLU A 140 -5.51 18.63 59.76
N LEU A 141 -6.29 18.26 58.75
CA LEU A 141 -6.26 18.88 57.42
C LEU A 141 -6.76 20.34 57.45
N LEU A 142 -7.77 20.65 58.26
CA LEU A 142 -8.27 22.02 58.44
C LEU A 142 -7.24 22.94 59.11
N ARG A 143 -6.50 22.41 60.10
CA ARG A 143 -5.44 23.15 60.81
C ARG A 143 -4.27 23.51 59.87
N LEU A 144 -3.82 22.55 59.06
CA LEU A 144 -2.75 22.77 58.08
C LEU A 144 -3.15 23.74 56.96
N ARG A 145 -4.43 23.79 56.58
CA ARG A 145 -4.95 24.82 55.65
C ARG A 145 -4.94 26.22 56.26
N ALA A 146 -5.30 26.37 57.53
CA ALA A 146 -5.26 27.67 58.22
C ALA A 146 -3.82 28.19 58.40
N GLU A 147 -2.87 27.29 58.64
CA GLU A 147 -1.45 27.63 58.77
C GLU A 147 -0.84 28.07 57.43
N ASN A 148 -1.18 27.39 56.33
CA ASN A 148 -0.80 27.79 54.97
C ASN A 148 -1.35 29.17 54.57
N ALA A 149 -2.61 29.48 54.94
CA ALA A 149 -3.20 30.80 54.68
C ALA A 149 -2.46 31.92 55.44
N THR A 150 -1.99 31.63 56.66
CA THR A 150 -1.23 32.60 57.46
C THR A 150 0.18 32.83 56.90
N LEU A 151 0.82 31.79 56.36
CA LEU A 151 2.12 31.88 55.70
C LEU A 151 2.05 32.62 54.35
N GLN A 152 1.01 32.39 53.55
CA GLN A 152 0.78 33.16 52.31
C GLN A 152 0.56 34.66 52.60
N LYS A 153 -0.12 35.00 53.71
CA LYS A 153 -0.33 36.40 54.13
C LYS A 153 0.98 37.08 54.58
N LYS A 154 1.89 36.33 55.22
CA LYS A 154 3.23 36.82 55.58
C LYS A 154 4.15 37.00 54.36
N MET A 155 4.02 36.15 53.34
CA MET A 155 4.75 36.29 52.06
C MET A 155 4.28 37.53 51.28
N LYS A 156 2.96 37.76 51.21
CA LYS A 156 2.40 38.94 50.54
C LYS A 156 2.81 40.26 51.22
N GLY A 157 2.79 40.31 52.56
CA GLY A 157 3.23 41.49 53.32
C GLY A 157 4.74 41.77 53.27
N ARG A 158 5.59 40.79 52.89
CA ARG A 158 7.02 41.02 52.61
C ARG A 158 7.27 41.49 51.18
N SER A 159 6.47 41.03 50.21
CA SER A 159 6.50 41.52 48.83
C SER A 159 6.05 42.98 48.74
N GLU A 160 5.01 43.38 49.48
CA GLU A 160 4.49 44.76 49.45
C GLU A 160 5.49 45.77 50.07
N ARG A 161 6.23 45.39 51.12
CA ARG A 161 7.30 46.25 51.69
C ARG A 161 8.53 46.41 50.79
N SER A 162 8.87 45.38 50.01
CA SER A 162 9.99 45.48 49.05
C SER A 162 9.63 46.32 47.82
N VAL A 163 8.34 46.47 47.50
CA VAL A 163 7.88 47.32 46.40
C VAL A 163 7.76 48.79 46.82
N GLU A 164 7.40 49.08 48.08
CA GLU A 164 7.44 50.44 48.65
C GLU A 164 8.86 51.00 48.77
N GLU A 165 9.87 50.16 49.05
CA GLU A 165 11.27 50.58 49.18
C GLU A 165 11.96 50.85 47.82
N ILE A 166 11.43 50.30 46.72
CA ILE A 166 11.94 50.51 45.35
C ILE A 166 11.21 51.67 44.64
N VAL A 167 9.90 51.86 44.87
CA VAL A 167 9.15 53.00 44.31
C VAL A 167 9.53 54.33 44.99
N ALA A 168 9.99 54.32 46.25
CA ALA A 168 10.51 55.50 46.93
C ALA A 168 11.87 56.01 46.39
N LYS A 169 12.58 55.26 45.52
CA LYS A 169 13.86 55.67 44.92
C LYS A 169 13.81 55.94 43.42
N GLN A 170 12.65 55.79 42.77
CA GLN A 170 12.48 56.00 41.32
C GLN A 170 11.38 57.05 41.00
N ALA A 171 11.08 57.96 41.94
CA ALA A 171 10.21 59.14 41.73
C ALA A 171 10.94 60.45 42.07
N ALA A 172 12.26 60.47 41.90
CA ALA A 172 13.09 61.66 41.95
C ALA A 172 14.04 61.63 40.77
N ILE A 173 13.58 62.06 39.59
CA ILE A 173 14.29 62.82 38.55
C ILE A 173 13.27 63.08 37.43
N GLY A 174 12.66 64.27 37.47
CA GLY A 174 12.03 64.97 36.35
C GLY A 174 10.53 65.26 36.54
N TRP A 175 10.02 66.49 36.51
CA TRP A 175 10.55 67.79 36.06
C TRP A 175 9.86 68.97 36.77
N SER A 176 10.64 70.05 36.91
CA SER A 176 10.30 71.48 36.79
C SER A 176 9.51 72.24 37.86
N ALA A 177 10.14 73.36 38.24
CA ALA A 177 9.59 74.66 38.67
C ALA A 177 8.98 74.78 40.07
N LEU A 178 9.69 75.48 40.96
CA LEU A 178 9.26 76.71 41.66
C LEU A 178 10.21 77.01 42.85
N CYS A 179 10.85 78.19 42.83
CA CYS A 179 11.30 78.90 44.04
C CYS A 179 10.09 79.19 44.95
N PRO A 180 10.20 79.40 46.30
CA PRO A 180 11.24 80.24 46.93
C PRO A 180 11.64 79.97 48.43
N ILE A 181 12.69 80.68 48.89
CA ILE A 181 12.89 81.31 50.23
C ILE A 181 13.34 80.47 51.47
N THR A 182 14.64 80.63 51.81
CA THR A 182 15.19 81.30 53.02
C THR A 182 15.45 80.57 54.38
N HIS A 183 16.74 80.65 54.80
CA HIS A 183 17.38 80.80 56.13
C HIS A 183 17.19 79.82 57.31
N CYS A 184 18.31 79.57 58.03
CA CYS A 184 18.40 79.62 59.50
C CYS A 184 19.83 79.99 60.03
N PHE A 185 19.92 81.14 60.75
CA PHE A 185 20.65 81.52 61.99
C PHE A 185 22.12 81.10 62.26
N GLY A 186 23.06 81.91 62.80
CA GLY A 186 23.10 83.20 63.56
C GLY A 186 24.05 83.04 64.79
N PRO A 187 24.48 84.06 65.58
CA PRO A 187 24.38 85.53 65.47
C PRO A 187 25.73 86.29 65.70
N GLU A 188 25.81 87.59 65.38
CA GLU A 188 26.14 88.78 66.25
C GLU A 188 27.29 89.52 65.52
N THR A 189 27.38 90.84 65.31
CA THR A 189 26.89 92.07 65.94
C THR A 189 26.98 93.26 64.95
N GLU A 190 25.98 94.15 65.01
CA GLU A 190 26.07 95.62 64.98
C GLU A 190 26.57 96.47 63.77
N THR A 191 25.70 97.44 63.43
CA THR A 191 25.91 98.84 63.01
C THR A 191 25.81 99.27 61.53
N LYS A 192 24.64 99.89 61.25
CA LYS A 192 24.43 101.24 60.67
C LYS A 192 25.08 101.60 59.32
N LEU A 193 24.27 101.79 58.27
CA LEU A 193 23.76 103.12 57.85
C LEU A 193 22.89 103.07 56.58
N HIS A 194 21.82 103.85 56.63
CA HIS A 194 20.74 104.05 55.67
C HIS A 194 21.16 104.95 54.48
N PRO A 195 20.47 104.89 53.31
CA PRO A 195 20.63 105.86 52.24
C PRO A 195 19.99 107.20 52.62
N GLU A 196 20.72 108.30 52.50
CA GLU A 196 20.16 109.64 52.71
C GLU A 196 21.01 110.65 51.92
N ARG A 197 20.40 111.32 50.94
CA ARG A 197 20.18 112.78 50.96
C ARG A 197 19.74 113.34 49.61
N GLU A 198 18.42 113.47 49.45
CA GLU A 198 17.86 114.79 49.14
C GLU A 198 18.18 115.72 50.32
N GLY A 199 18.64 116.95 50.04
CA GLY A 199 18.81 117.96 51.08
C GLY A 199 20.03 118.85 50.92
N LYS A 200 20.05 119.68 49.87
CA LYS A 200 20.61 121.05 49.94
C LYS A 200 20.10 121.93 48.80
N ARG A 201 18.78 122.18 48.84
CA ARG A 201 18.14 123.41 48.33
C ARG A 201 18.06 124.49 49.43
N LEU A 202 18.99 124.51 50.38
CA LEU A 202 19.10 125.59 51.37
C LEU A 202 20.58 125.79 51.73
N LEU A 203 21.34 126.35 50.78
CA LEU A 203 22.44 127.27 51.06
C LEU A 203 22.88 128.05 49.79
N MET A 204 21.93 128.38 48.91
CA MET A 204 22.10 129.38 47.84
C MET A 204 21.09 130.53 47.98
N GLU A 205 20.52 130.68 49.18
CA GLU A 205 19.67 131.81 49.58
C GLU A 205 20.03 132.26 51.02
N GLN A 206 21.31 132.14 51.37
CA GLN A 206 21.88 132.73 52.59
C GLN A 206 23.35 133.14 52.40
N VAL A 207 23.71 133.53 51.17
CA VAL A 207 24.93 134.30 50.86
C VAL A 207 24.58 135.65 50.19
N GLN A 208 23.29 135.91 49.90
CA GLN A 208 22.81 137.18 49.35
C GLN A 208 22.13 138.10 50.39
N ARG A 209 22.49 137.95 51.68
CA ARG A 209 22.06 138.85 52.77
C ARG A 209 23.14 139.25 53.79
N VAL A 210 24.43 138.96 53.55
CA VAL A 210 25.55 139.55 54.33
C VAL A 210 26.79 139.75 53.46
N GLU A 211 26.61 140.29 52.26
CA GLU A 211 27.66 141.02 51.54
C GLU A 211 27.08 142.38 51.18
N TYR A 212 27.58 143.45 51.81
CA TYR A 212 27.33 144.85 51.41
C TYR A 212 26.12 145.60 52.02
N SER A 213 26.07 145.61 53.36
CA SER A 213 26.03 146.88 54.10
C SER A 213 27.15 146.83 55.13
N TYR A 214 28.39 146.97 54.65
CA TYR A 214 29.65 147.29 55.35
C TYR A 214 30.77 147.00 54.33
N SER A 215 31.05 147.77 53.26
CA SER A 215 31.10 149.22 53.09
C SER A 215 31.49 149.95 54.38
N SER A 216 32.79 150.17 54.55
CA SER A 216 33.41 150.89 55.67
C SER A 216 33.84 149.96 56.81
N SER A 217 34.95 149.23 56.69
CA SER A 217 36.24 149.86 56.95
C SER A 217 37.34 148.95 56.40
N LEU A 218 37.99 149.38 55.33
CA LEU A 218 39.28 150.09 55.40
C LEU A 218 40.39 149.11 55.78
N ALA A 219 41.05 148.59 54.75
CA ALA A 219 42.39 149.05 54.38
C ALA A 219 43.41 148.43 55.35
N VAL A 220 44.17 147.41 54.95
CA VAL A 220 45.38 147.61 54.14
C VAL A 220 45.67 146.36 53.28
N LEU A 221 45.71 146.59 51.96
CA LEU A 221 46.50 145.93 50.90
C LEU A 221 47.03 144.49 51.16
N PHE A 222 46.55 143.40 50.54
CA PHE A 222 46.32 143.07 49.12
C PHE A 222 47.53 142.51 48.31
N PRO A 223 48.58 141.88 48.90
CA PRO A 223 49.40 141.00 48.06
C PRO A 223 49.90 139.67 48.68
N LEU A 224 49.19 139.05 49.64
CA LEU A 224 49.61 137.74 50.23
C LEU A 224 48.54 136.64 50.21
N ARG A 225 47.40 136.87 49.56
CA ARG A 225 46.26 135.93 49.48
C ARG A 225 46.06 135.31 48.09
N VAL A 226 46.60 135.93 47.05
CA VAL A 226 46.51 135.46 45.66
C VAL A 226 47.39 134.23 45.46
N ASP A 227 48.63 134.24 45.98
CA ASP A 227 49.57 133.12 45.80
C ASP A 227 49.10 131.81 46.46
N MET A 228 48.48 131.88 47.65
CA MET A 228 47.95 130.70 48.34
C MET A 228 46.73 130.09 47.61
N LEU A 229 45.86 130.93 47.05
CA LEU A 229 44.73 130.49 46.23
C LEU A 229 45.18 129.94 44.87
N LEU A 230 46.19 130.55 44.26
CA LEU A 230 46.79 130.07 43.01
C LEU A 230 47.44 128.69 43.20
N LEU A 231 48.18 128.49 44.31
CA LEU A 231 48.82 127.22 44.65
C LEU A 231 47.79 126.11 44.93
N LEU A 232 46.68 126.44 45.60
CA LEU A 232 45.61 125.48 45.91
C LEU A 232 44.79 125.11 44.67
N LEU A 233 44.52 126.07 43.78
CA LEU A 233 43.91 125.80 42.47
C LEU A 233 44.82 124.95 41.59
N PHE A 234 46.13 125.25 41.58
CA PHE A 234 47.12 124.45 40.87
C PHE A 234 47.18 123.01 41.41
N THR A 235 47.19 122.84 42.73
CA THR A 235 47.21 121.52 43.39
C THR A 235 45.90 120.73 43.20
N CYS A 236 44.75 121.41 43.17
CA CYS A 236 43.47 120.78 42.85
C CYS A 236 43.40 120.38 41.37
N ARG A 237 43.95 121.20 40.48
CA ARG A 237 44.01 120.90 39.04
C ARG A 237 44.88 119.67 38.78
N THR A 238 46.06 119.59 39.38
CA THR A 238 46.94 118.41 39.25
C THR A 238 46.27 117.15 39.79
N LYS A 239 45.59 117.19 40.94
CA LYS A 239 44.83 116.04 41.47
C LYS A 239 43.68 115.61 40.56
N ILE A 240 42.97 116.55 39.93
CA ILE A 240 41.91 116.23 38.96
C ILE A 240 42.53 115.56 37.73
N ASP A 241 43.65 116.08 37.25
CA ASP A 241 44.37 115.53 36.11
C ASP A 241 44.92 114.12 36.44
N GLU A 242 45.45 113.87 37.65
CA GLU A 242 45.84 112.54 38.14
C GLU A 242 44.66 111.56 38.24
N ILE A 243 43.50 112.00 38.75
CA ILE A 243 42.29 111.17 38.84
C ILE A 243 41.79 110.82 37.43
N ASN A 244 41.81 111.78 36.50
CA ASN A 244 41.41 111.55 35.11
C ASN A 244 42.37 110.59 34.42
N GLN A 245 43.69 110.74 34.64
CA GLN A 245 44.69 109.82 34.12
C GLN A 245 44.47 108.39 34.66
N ARG A 246 44.25 108.22 35.98
CA ARG A 246 43.95 106.90 36.57
C ARG A 246 42.68 106.30 35.98
N LYS A 247 41.61 107.08 35.82
CA LYS A 247 40.37 106.62 35.16
C LYS A 247 40.61 106.20 33.72
N GLU A 248 41.44 106.95 32.99
CA GLU A 248 41.77 106.62 31.60
C GLU A 248 42.62 105.35 31.49
N GLU A 249 43.57 105.16 32.42
CA GLU A 249 44.38 103.95 32.54
C GLU A 249 43.53 102.72 32.94
N GLU A 250 42.60 102.88 33.90
CA GLU A 250 41.63 101.85 34.28
C GLU A 250 40.66 101.51 33.12
N LEU A 251 40.21 102.51 32.36
CA LEU A 251 39.40 102.30 31.17
C LEU A 251 40.18 101.55 30.08
N LYS A 252 41.47 101.88 29.88
CA LYS A 252 42.36 101.13 28.99
C LYS A 252 42.55 99.69 29.47
N ALA A 253 42.79 99.47 30.77
CA ALA A 253 42.97 98.14 31.34
C ALA A 253 41.71 97.27 31.23
N THR A 254 40.53 97.85 31.49
CA THR A 254 39.23 97.18 31.32
C THR A 254 38.94 96.88 29.86
N ASN A 255 39.22 97.79 28.93
CA ASN A 255 39.11 97.52 27.49
C ASN A 255 40.02 96.40 27.01
N ILE A 256 41.28 96.35 27.47
CA ILE A 256 42.19 95.24 27.17
C ILE A 256 41.64 93.92 27.73
N ARG A 257 41.10 93.93 28.96
CA ARG A 257 40.47 92.75 29.57
C ARG A 257 39.24 92.29 28.78
N ILE A 258 38.39 93.21 28.31
CA ILE A 258 37.24 92.91 27.47
C ILE A 258 37.68 92.30 26.13
N GLN A 259 38.67 92.89 25.46
CA GLN A 259 39.21 92.35 24.21
C GLN A 259 39.79 90.95 24.38
N LYS A 260 40.51 90.71 25.49
CA LYS A 260 41.02 89.37 25.82
C LYS A 260 39.89 88.37 26.05
N LEU A 261 38.87 88.72 26.85
CA LEU A 261 37.71 87.87 27.05
C LEU A 261 36.94 87.59 25.76
N GLN A 262 36.81 88.58 24.87
CA GLN A 262 36.20 88.39 23.54
C GLN A 262 37.02 87.40 22.70
N SER A 263 38.34 87.54 22.68
CA SER A 263 39.25 86.60 22.00
C SER A 263 39.12 85.18 22.58
N ASP A 264 39.11 85.03 23.91
CA ASP A 264 39.01 83.74 24.59
C ASP A 264 37.64 83.07 24.32
N VAL A 265 36.55 83.85 24.31
CA VAL A 265 35.21 83.36 23.96
C VAL A 265 35.14 82.91 22.50
N VAL A 266 35.74 83.66 21.58
CA VAL A 266 35.82 83.27 20.16
C VAL A 266 36.62 81.97 20.00
N ALA A 267 37.77 81.85 20.68
CA ALA A 267 38.56 80.63 20.67
C ALA A 267 37.80 79.43 21.27
N ALA A 268 37.12 79.61 22.41
CA ALA A 268 36.30 78.57 23.03
C ALA A 268 35.13 78.14 22.13
N ASN A 269 34.47 79.08 21.44
CA ASN A 269 33.41 78.77 20.48
C ASN A 269 33.94 77.98 19.27
N GLN A 270 35.11 78.33 18.76
CA GLN A 270 35.76 77.59 17.66
C GLN A 270 36.08 76.15 18.07
N THR A 271 36.70 75.94 19.23
CA THR A 271 36.97 74.58 19.74
C THR A 271 35.69 73.78 19.99
N THR A 272 34.62 74.44 20.47
CA THR A 272 33.32 73.79 20.66
C THR A 272 32.68 73.37 19.34
N ALA A 273 32.82 74.18 18.28
CA ALA A 273 32.34 73.84 16.94
C ALA A 273 33.10 72.63 16.37
N GLU A 274 34.43 72.61 16.50
CA GLU A 274 35.28 71.49 16.06
C GLU A 274 34.94 70.18 16.79
N LEU A 275 34.76 70.23 18.12
CA LEU A 275 34.33 69.06 18.88
C LEU A 275 32.94 68.56 18.47
N ARG A 276 32.00 69.47 18.17
CA ARG A 276 30.68 69.10 17.64
C ARG A 276 30.79 68.41 16.29
N GLU A 277 31.62 68.91 15.39
CA GLU A 277 31.84 68.29 14.08
C GLU A 277 32.48 66.91 14.20
N GLN A 278 33.48 66.76 15.09
CA GLN A 278 34.10 65.46 15.38
C GLN A 278 33.09 64.46 15.95
N ILE A 279 32.23 64.88 16.89
CA ILE A 279 31.17 64.01 17.43
C ILE A 279 30.18 63.62 16.33
N GLN A 280 29.80 64.55 15.45
CA GLN A 280 28.91 64.25 14.32
C GLN A 280 29.57 63.32 13.29
N SER A 281 30.86 63.48 12.99
CA SER A 281 31.60 62.57 12.10
C SER A 281 31.64 61.16 12.67
N ARG A 282 32.02 61.03 13.95
CA ARG A 282 32.05 59.74 14.65
C ARG A 282 30.67 59.09 14.73
N ALA A 283 29.61 59.88 14.94
CA ALA A 283 28.25 59.36 14.92
C ALA A 283 27.86 58.79 13.54
N ARG A 284 28.16 59.51 12.45
CA ARG A 284 27.92 59.02 11.08
C ARG A 284 28.74 57.76 10.77
N GLU A 285 30.01 57.72 11.17
CA GLU A 285 30.87 56.54 11.00
C GLU A 285 30.31 55.33 11.75
N HIS A 286 29.84 55.52 12.99
CA HIS A 286 29.18 54.47 13.76
C HIS A 286 27.86 54.01 13.14
N GLU A 287 27.04 54.93 12.62
CA GLU A 287 25.79 54.59 11.92
C GLU A 287 26.04 53.71 10.69
N VAL A 288 27.05 54.07 9.88
CA VAL A 288 27.47 53.29 8.71
C VAL A 288 28.01 51.92 9.11
N MET A 289 28.82 51.85 10.17
CA MET A 289 29.33 50.57 10.70
C MET A 289 28.18 49.67 11.18
N VAL A 290 27.19 50.22 11.90
CA VAL A 290 26.01 49.46 12.35
C VAL A 290 25.18 48.97 11.17
N HIS A 291 25.01 49.77 10.12
CA HIS A 291 24.31 49.33 8.91
C HIS A 291 25.07 48.22 8.20
N THR A 292 26.39 48.37 8.04
CA THR A 292 27.24 47.35 7.41
C THR A 292 27.21 46.03 8.18
N LEU A 293 27.29 46.07 9.51
CA LEU A 293 27.19 44.89 10.35
C LEU A 293 25.79 44.25 10.27
N ARG A 294 24.73 45.06 10.22
CA ARG A 294 23.36 44.57 10.03
C ARG A 294 23.21 43.84 8.70
N ASP A 295 23.75 44.39 7.62
CA ASP A 295 23.69 43.78 6.29
C ASP A 295 24.52 42.48 6.21
N GLN A 296 25.68 42.45 6.87
CA GLN A 296 26.48 41.23 7.01
C GLN A 296 25.72 40.15 7.79
N ILE A 297 25.14 40.49 8.94
CA ILE A 297 24.32 39.57 9.74
C ILE A 297 23.13 39.07 8.93
N GLN A 298 22.45 39.95 8.19
CA GLN A 298 21.31 39.57 7.36
C GLN A 298 21.74 38.62 6.23
N THR A 299 22.88 38.88 5.59
CA THR A 299 23.41 38.03 4.52
C THR A 299 23.78 36.64 5.04
N VAL A 300 24.51 36.57 6.16
CA VAL A 300 24.88 35.29 6.80
C VAL A 300 23.63 34.53 7.23
N LYS A 301 22.66 35.21 7.85
CA LYS A 301 21.39 34.60 8.25
C LYS A 301 20.63 34.01 7.05
N THR A 302 20.56 34.72 5.93
CA THR A 302 19.92 34.20 4.72
C THR A 302 20.67 32.99 4.16
N GLN A 303 22.01 33.01 4.15
CA GLN A 303 22.83 31.89 3.71
C GLN A 303 22.63 30.65 4.60
N GLU A 304 22.62 30.81 5.93
CA GLU A 304 22.36 29.73 6.88
C GLU A 304 20.96 29.13 6.71
N VAL A 305 19.94 29.97 6.56
CA VAL A 305 18.56 29.50 6.33
C VAL A 305 18.46 28.72 5.01
N ASN A 306 19.12 29.18 3.95
CA ASN A 306 19.12 28.46 2.67
C ASN A 306 19.84 27.11 2.80
N LEU A 307 21.00 27.07 3.46
CA LEU A 307 21.73 25.82 3.69
C LEU A 307 20.91 24.82 4.52
N LEU A 308 20.25 25.28 5.59
CA LEU A 308 19.37 24.43 6.40
C LEU A 308 18.18 23.92 5.59
N ARG A 309 17.62 24.75 4.71
CA ARG A 309 16.53 24.35 3.81
C ARG A 309 16.99 23.28 2.82
N GLU A 310 18.15 23.46 2.18
CA GLU A 310 18.73 22.47 1.26
C GLU A 310 19.01 21.14 1.98
N GLN A 311 19.55 21.18 3.20
CA GLN A 311 19.74 19.99 4.03
C GLN A 311 18.42 19.30 4.38
N GLN A 312 17.38 20.08 4.74
CA GLN A 312 16.06 19.55 5.04
C GLN A 312 15.41 18.90 3.80
N GLU A 313 15.54 19.52 2.63
CA GLU A 313 15.05 18.98 1.36
C GLU A 313 15.79 17.66 1.00
N ALA A 314 17.11 17.62 1.14
CA ALA A 314 17.91 16.42 0.90
C ALA A 314 17.56 15.25 1.84
N LEU A 315 17.46 15.51 3.15
CA LEU A 315 17.03 14.51 4.14
C LEU A 315 15.61 14.00 3.86
N THR A 316 14.72 14.89 3.43
CA THR A 316 13.35 14.52 3.07
C THR A 316 13.35 13.61 1.84
N GLN A 317 14.15 13.89 0.82
CA GLN A 317 14.29 13.03 -0.36
C GLN A 317 14.87 11.67 0.01
N GLU A 318 15.90 11.60 0.86
CA GLU A 318 16.47 10.33 1.32
C GLU A 318 15.43 9.50 2.09
N LEU A 319 14.63 10.12 2.98
CA LEU A 319 13.54 9.43 3.67
C LEU A 319 12.47 8.89 2.71
N HIS A 320 12.10 9.66 1.68
CA HIS A 320 11.14 9.18 0.67
C HIS A 320 11.74 8.03 -0.15
N GLN A 321 13.01 8.12 -0.54
CA GLN A 321 13.70 7.05 -1.24
C GLN A 321 13.76 5.77 -0.39
N ARG A 322 14.12 5.88 0.90
CA ARG A 322 14.14 4.73 1.82
C ARG A 322 12.76 4.11 2.02
N ARG A 323 11.69 4.91 2.02
CA ARG A 323 10.31 4.40 2.07
C ARG A 323 9.96 3.63 0.80
N ALA A 324 10.26 4.18 -0.37
CA ALA A 324 10.03 3.51 -1.64
C ALA A 324 10.84 2.20 -1.74
N GLU A 325 12.12 2.21 -1.35
CA GLU A 325 12.94 1.00 -1.26
C GLU A 325 12.31 -0.05 -0.32
N ARG A 326 11.80 0.37 0.84
CA ARG A 326 11.13 -0.52 1.80
C ARG A 326 9.83 -1.11 1.24
N GLU A 327 9.04 -0.33 0.52
CA GLU A 327 7.81 -0.77 -0.14
C GLU A 327 8.10 -1.80 -1.24
N VAL A 328 9.12 -1.55 -2.07
CA VAL A 328 9.57 -2.51 -3.10
C VAL A 328 10.06 -3.81 -2.45
N MET A 329 10.87 -3.74 -1.40
CA MET A 329 11.32 -4.93 -0.68
C MET A 329 10.16 -5.66 0.02
N SER A 330 9.11 -4.94 0.44
CA SER A 330 7.90 -5.57 0.99
C SER A 330 7.14 -6.32 -0.09
N ALA A 331 6.90 -5.70 -1.24
CA ALA A 331 6.22 -6.35 -2.36
C ALA A 331 6.97 -7.62 -2.81
N GLN A 332 8.30 -7.57 -2.90
CA GLN A 332 9.12 -8.75 -3.20
C GLN A 332 9.00 -9.86 -2.16
N ARG A 333 8.92 -9.51 -0.86
CA ARG A 333 8.68 -10.51 0.19
C ARG A 333 7.30 -11.13 0.04
N ASP A 334 6.27 -10.33 -0.23
CA ASP A 334 4.89 -10.81 -0.36
C ASP A 334 4.75 -11.73 -1.59
N ASP A 335 5.42 -11.41 -2.70
CA ASP A 335 5.51 -12.28 -3.89
C ASP A 335 6.19 -13.62 -3.57
N LEU A 336 7.32 -13.58 -2.84
CA LEU A 336 8.04 -14.80 -2.43
C LEU A 336 7.22 -15.65 -1.45
N GLU A 337 6.48 -15.01 -0.54
CA GLU A 337 5.57 -15.69 0.38
C GLU A 337 4.43 -16.39 -0.38
N SER A 338 3.84 -15.72 -1.37
CA SER A 338 2.83 -16.33 -2.25
C SER A 338 3.40 -17.54 -2.99
N GLN A 339 4.60 -17.43 -3.56
CA GLN A 339 5.27 -18.55 -4.24
C GLN A 339 5.56 -19.72 -3.29
N LEU A 340 5.99 -19.44 -2.06
CA LEU A 340 6.22 -20.46 -1.05
C LEU A 340 4.91 -21.15 -0.66
N GLN A 341 3.84 -20.38 -0.48
CA GLN A 341 2.52 -20.90 -0.17
C GLN A 341 1.97 -21.79 -1.29
N GLU A 342 2.08 -21.36 -2.55
CA GLU A 342 1.72 -22.16 -3.73
C GLU A 342 2.55 -23.46 -3.82
N SER A 343 3.86 -23.39 -3.63
CA SER A 343 4.75 -24.55 -3.59
C SER A 343 4.38 -25.51 -2.45
N SER A 344 4.03 -24.98 -1.28
CA SER A 344 3.60 -25.77 -0.13
C SER A 344 2.25 -26.45 -0.39
N PHE A 345 1.33 -25.78 -1.07
CA PHE A 345 0.03 -26.32 -1.46
C PHE A 345 0.20 -27.44 -2.50
N ALA A 346 1.03 -27.21 -3.52
CA ALA A 346 1.37 -28.24 -4.50
C ALA A 346 2.03 -29.46 -3.84
N SER A 347 2.96 -29.24 -2.90
CA SER A 347 3.59 -30.32 -2.13
C SER A 347 2.59 -31.10 -1.28
N ARG A 348 1.65 -30.40 -0.63
CA ARG A 348 0.57 -31.03 0.15
C ARG A 348 -0.33 -31.88 -0.73
N LYS A 349 -0.72 -31.37 -1.90
CA LYS A 349 -1.55 -32.10 -2.88
C LYS A 349 -0.83 -33.35 -3.41
N LEU A 350 0.46 -33.25 -3.72
CA LEU A 350 1.26 -34.41 -4.13
C LEU A 350 1.38 -35.45 -3.00
N LEU A 351 1.50 -34.99 -1.75
CA LEU A 351 1.51 -35.89 -0.59
C LEU A 351 0.16 -36.61 -0.43
N GLU A 352 -0.94 -35.90 -0.61
CA GLU A 352 -2.30 -36.46 -0.56
C GLU A 352 -2.51 -37.52 -1.67
N GLN A 353 -2.12 -37.20 -2.90
CA GLN A 353 -2.13 -38.18 -4.02
C GLN A 353 -1.27 -39.40 -3.73
N LEU A 354 -0.07 -39.21 -3.15
CA LEU A 354 0.80 -40.33 -2.78
C LEU A 354 0.16 -41.22 -1.70
N THR A 355 -0.57 -40.62 -0.76
CA THR A 355 -1.31 -41.39 0.27
C THR A 355 -2.50 -42.15 -0.32
N GLU A 356 -3.24 -41.54 -1.25
CA GLU A 356 -4.36 -42.19 -1.96
C GLU A 356 -3.87 -43.38 -2.79
N GLU A 357 -2.84 -43.19 -3.61
CA GLU A 357 -2.18 -44.27 -4.38
C GLU A 357 -1.64 -45.38 -3.44
N GLY A 358 -1.13 -45.00 -2.27
CA GLY A 358 -0.73 -45.94 -1.22
C GLY A 358 -1.90 -46.82 -0.74
N GLN A 359 -3.04 -46.20 -0.45
CA GLN A 359 -4.25 -46.91 -0.01
C GLN A 359 -4.84 -47.79 -1.13
N GLU A 360 -4.87 -47.31 -2.37
CA GLU A 360 -5.32 -48.08 -3.53
C GLU A 360 -4.43 -49.30 -3.76
N LYS A 361 -3.10 -49.13 -3.68
CA LYS A 361 -2.15 -50.24 -3.75
C LYS A 361 -2.43 -51.29 -2.67
N GLU A 362 -2.66 -50.88 -1.43
CA GLU A 362 -2.99 -51.80 -0.34
C GLU A 362 -4.33 -52.53 -0.58
N LYS A 363 -5.32 -51.84 -1.14
CA LYS A 363 -6.60 -52.45 -1.52
C LYS A 363 -6.42 -53.50 -2.61
N LEU A 364 -5.70 -53.17 -3.68
CA LEU A 364 -5.41 -54.11 -4.77
C LEU A 364 -4.61 -55.32 -4.30
N LEU A 365 -3.69 -55.14 -3.35
CA LEU A 365 -2.97 -56.25 -2.73
C LEU A 365 -3.90 -57.18 -1.94
N ARG A 366 -4.88 -56.62 -1.21
CA ARG A 366 -5.92 -57.41 -0.52
C ARG A 366 -6.79 -58.18 -1.51
N ASP A 367 -7.28 -57.52 -2.55
CA ASP A 367 -8.12 -58.15 -3.58
C ASP A 367 -7.36 -59.27 -4.32
N LEU A 368 -6.07 -59.05 -4.63
CA LEU A 368 -5.20 -60.06 -5.23
C LEU A 368 -5.04 -61.28 -4.30
N GLU A 369 -4.88 -61.06 -3.00
CA GLU A 369 -4.74 -62.14 -2.02
C GLU A 369 -6.04 -62.96 -1.88
N GLU A 370 -7.20 -62.31 -1.91
CA GLU A 370 -8.50 -62.99 -1.93
C GLU A 370 -8.72 -63.79 -3.22
N ALA A 371 -8.32 -63.23 -4.36
CA ALA A 371 -8.35 -63.93 -5.64
C ALA A 371 -7.45 -65.16 -5.63
N LYS A 372 -6.24 -65.06 -5.06
CA LYS A 372 -5.31 -66.19 -4.87
C LYS A 372 -5.93 -67.28 -3.99
N LYS A 373 -6.47 -66.92 -2.83
CA LYS A 373 -7.15 -67.88 -1.94
C LYS A 373 -8.31 -68.59 -2.65
N THR A 374 -9.06 -67.86 -3.47
CA THR A 374 -10.17 -68.45 -4.24
C THR A 374 -9.66 -69.38 -5.33
N ALA A 375 -8.58 -69.04 -6.02
CA ALA A 375 -7.93 -69.89 -7.01
C ALA A 375 -7.36 -71.16 -6.36
N GLU A 376 -6.74 -71.06 -5.18
CA GLU A 376 -6.24 -72.21 -4.42
C GLU A 376 -7.38 -73.15 -4.00
N LYS A 377 -8.52 -72.62 -3.54
CA LYS A 377 -9.72 -73.42 -3.24
C LYS A 377 -10.24 -74.15 -4.49
N ARG A 378 -10.30 -73.47 -5.63
CA ARG A 378 -10.71 -74.10 -6.91
C ARG A 378 -9.75 -75.21 -7.33
N LYS A 379 -8.45 -74.98 -7.19
CA LYS A 379 -7.43 -75.99 -7.45
C LYS A 379 -7.62 -77.21 -6.54
N ALA A 380 -7.80 -77.00 -5.24
CA ALA A 380 -8.02 -78.09 -4.29
C ALA A 380 -9.27 -78.92 -4.63
N MET A 381 -10.38 -78.27 -5.01
CA MET A 381 -11.59 -78.97 -5.45
C MET A 381 -11.37 -79.78 -6.73
N LEU A 382 -10.61 -79.25 -7.70
CA LEU A 382 -10.27 -79.98 -8.92
C LEU A 382 -9.35 -81.19 -8.63
N ASP A 383 -8.37 -81.02 -7.75
CA ASP A 383 -7.48 -82.09 -7.31
C ASP A 383 -8.28 -83.19 -6.59
N GLU A 384 -9.24 -82.82 -5.73
CA GLU A 384 -10.13 -83.77 -5.04
C GLU A 384 -11.06 -84.51 -6.01
N MET A 385 -11.65 -83.81 -6.98
CA MET A 385 -12.47 -84.43 -8.03
C MET A 385 -11.64 -85.40 -8.90
N ALA A 386 -10.39 -85.05 -9.20
CA ALA A 386 -9.48 -85.94 -9.92
C ALA A 386 -9.13 -87.19 -9.11
N ILE A 387 -8.94 -87.07 -7.79
CA ILE A 387 -8.73 -88.20 -6.88
C ILE A 387 -9.98 -89.10 -6.86
N GLN A 388 -11.17 -88.54 -6.68
CA GLN A 388 -12.44 -89.28 -6.68
C GLN A 388 -12.66 -90.02 -8.00
N MET A 389 -12.48 -89.36 -9.14
CA MET A 389 -12.60 -90.00 -10.46
C MET A 389 -11.61 -91.17 -10.62
N ASN A 390 -10.39 -91.04 -10.10
CA ASN A 390 -9.40 -92.12 -10.15
C ASN A 390 -9.75 -93.28 -9.19
N GLN A 391 -10.31 -92.99 -8.02
CA GLN A 391 -10.83 -93.99 -7.10
C GLN A 391 -12.00 -94.75 -7.72
N GLU A 392 -13.01 -94.07 -8.26
CA GLU A 392 -14.14 -94.72 -8.94
C GLU A 392 -13.68 -95.58 -10.13
N LYS A 393 -12.71 -95.12 -10.91
CA LYS A 393 -12.10 -95.94 -11.97
C LYS A 393 -11.42 -97.19 -11.43
N PHE A 394 -10.74 -97.09 -10.29
CA PHE A 394 -10.13 -98.24 -9.64
C PHE A 394 -11.20 -99.22 -9.15
N ASP A 395 -12.21 -98.74 -8.44
CA ASP A 395 -13.33 -99.54 -7.92
C ASP A 395 -14.10 -100.22 -9.04
N HIS A 396 -14.38 -99.52 -10.15
CA HIS A 396 -14.99 -100.10 -11.35
C HIS A 396 -14.13 -101.20 -11.96
N LYS A 397 -12.81 -101.02 -12.01
CA LYS A 397 -11.89 -102.02 -12.55
C LYS A 397 -11.80 -103.25 -11.65
N GLU A 398 -11.86 -103.06 -10.33
CA GLU A 398 -11.94 -104.13 -9.35
C GLU A 398 -13.26 -104.90 -9.50
N ALA A 399 -14.40 -104.20 -9.53
CA ALA A 399 -15.72 -104.80 -9.76
C ALA A 399 -15.81 -105.52 -11.11
N GLU A 400 -15.22 -104.97 -12.17
CA GLU A 400 -15.14 -105.64 -13.47
C GLU A 400 -14.31 -106.94 -13.39
N SER A 401 -13.23 -106.93 -12.60
CA SER A 401 -12.39 -108.09 -12.37
C SER A 401 -13.11 -109.16 -11.54
N GLU A 402 -13.84 -108.76 -10.50
CA GLU A 402 -14.70 -109.65 -9.69
C GLU A 402 -15.82 -110.25 -10.54
N LEU A 403 -16.49 -109.45 -11.36
CA LEU A 403 -17.56 -109.92 -12.25
C LEU A 403 -17.01 -110.90 -13.29
N LYS A 404 -15.82 -110.65 -13.84
CA LYS A 404 -15.12 -111.60 -14.72
C LYS A 404 -14.81 -112.90 -14.01
N LEU A 405 -14.30 -112.85 -12.79
CA LEU A 405 -14.01 -114.03 -11.98
C LEU A 405 -15.29 -114.83 -11.67
N GLN A 406 -16.37 -114.12 -11.34
CA GLN A 406 -17.67 -114.75 -11.08
C GLN A 406 -18.26 -115.38 -12.35
N HIS A 407 -18.18 -114.69 -13.49
CA HIS A 407 -18.55 -115.25 -14.78
C HIS A 407 -17.74 -116.50 -15.12
N GLU A 408 -16.42 -116.46 -14.91
CA GLU A 408 -15.55 -117.62 -15.13
C GLU A 408 -15.96 -118.80 -14.23
N LYS A 409 -16.25 -118.54 -12.95
CA LYS A 409 -16.75 -119.54 -12.00
C LYS A 409 -18.10 -120.11 -12.45
N GLU A 410 -19.01 -119.29 -12.94
CA GLU A 410 -20.31 -119.73 -13.47
C GLU A 410 -20.14 -120.55 -14.74
N VAL A 411 -19.28 -120.14 -15.67
CA VAL A 411 -18.94 -120.88 -16.89
C VAL A 411 -18.35 -122.24 -16.54
N LEU A 412 -17.43 -122.31 -15.57
CA LEU A 412 -16.91 -123.58 -15.06
C LEU A 412 -18.01 -124.41 -14.39
N GLY A 413 -18.92 -123.79 -13.65
CA GLY A 413 -20.08 -124.46 -13.05
C GLY A 413 -21.04 -125.01 -14.10
N VAL A 414 -21.34 -124.26 -15.15
CA VAL A 414 -22.12 -124.69 -16.31
C VAL A 414 -21.41 -125.80 -17.06
N ARG A 415 -20.10 -125.70 -17.29
CA ARG A 415 -19.28 -126.74 -17.90
C ARG A 415 -19.30 -128.03 -17.08
N ALA A 416 -19.16 -127.92 -15.76
CA ALA A 416 -19.25 -129.07 -14.85
C ALA A 416 -20.65 -129.71 -14.88
N ARG A 417 -21.72 -128.89 -14.94
CA ARG A 417 -23.10 -129.36 -15.14
C ARG A 417 -23.25 -130.07 -16.48
N TYR A 418 -22.76 -129.50 -17.58
CA TYR A 418 -22.78 -130.13 -18.90
C TYR A 418 -21.94 -131.41 -18.97
N GLU A 419 -20.77 -131.47 -18.32
CA GLU A 419 -19.96 -132.70 -18.26
C GLU A 419 -20.63 -133.79 -17.41
N LYS A 420 -21.36 -133.40 -16.36
CA LYS A 420 -22.19 -134.31 -15.56
C LYS A 420 -23.39 -134.80 -16.36
N GLU A 421 -24.04 -133.91 -17.10
CA GLU A 421 -25.19 -134.22 -17.95
C GLU A 421 -24.79 -135.03 -19.20
N LEU A 422 -23.61 -134.79 -19.79
CA LEU A 422 -23.05 -135.63 -20.86
C LEU A 422 -22.72 -137.03 -20.34
N ARG A 423 -22.24 -137.15 -19.09
CA ARG A 423 -22.07 -138.45 -18.41
C ARG A 423 -23.42 -139.12 -18.16
N GLY A 424 -24.39 -138.37 -17.64
CA GLY A 424 -25.77 -138.83 -17.44
C GLY A 424 -26.41 -139.28 -18.74
N LEU A 425 -26.29 -138.51 -19.83
CA LEU A 425 -26.75 -138.86 -21.17
C LEU A 425 -25.97 -140.02 -21.79
N HIS A 426 -24.72 -140.27 -21.40
CA HIS A 426 -24.00 -141.49 -21.81
C HIS A 426 -24.54 -142.72 -21.07
N GLU A 427 -24.80 -142.59 -19.77
CA GLU A 427 -25.41 -143.62 -18.93
C GLU A 427 -26.88 -143.89 -19.35
N ASP A 428 -27.61 -142.82 -19.69
CA ASP A 428 -28.99 -142.85 -20.16
C ASP A 428 -29.07 -143.29 -21.62
N LYS A 429 -28.13 -142.93 -22.52
CA LYS A 429 -28.04 -143.51 -23.89
C LYS A 429 -27.79 -145.01 -23.85
N ASN A 430 -26.99 -145.49 -22.89
CA ASN A 430 -26.84 -146.93 -22.64
C ASN A 430 -28.10 -147.58 -22.02
N ARG A 431 -28.98 -146.79 -21.38
CA ARG A 431 -30.28 -147.23 -20.85
C ARG A 431 -31.47 -147.03 -21.80
N SER A 432 -31.37 -146.16 -22.80
CA SER A 432 -32.47 -145.66 -23.64
C SER A 432 -32.36 -146.02 -25.12
N GLU A 433 -31.44 -146.93 -25.50
CA GLU A 433 -31.61 -147.75 -26.72
C GLU A 433 -32.75 -148.79 -26.56
N LYS A 434 -33.45 -148.77 -25.42
CA LYS A 434 -34.81 -149.29 -25.26
C LYS A 434 -35.76 -148.14 -24.97
N GLU A 435 -36.66 -147.93 -25.94
CA GLU A 435 -37.96 -147.26 -25.78
C GLU A 435 -37.96 -145.71 -25.87
N ILE A 436 -38.24 -145.24 -27.08
CA ILE A 436 -38.96 -143.99 -27.45
C ILE A 436 -40.49 -144.28 -27.22
N PRO A 437 -41.50 -143.35 -27.02
CA PRO A 437 -41.64 -141.93 -27.45
C PRO A 437 -42.42 -140.91 -26.53
N SER A 438 -42.36 -139.62 -26.93
CA SER A 438 -43.47 -138.64 -27.16
C SER A 438 -44.26 -137.92 -26.03
N ALA A 439 -44.34 -136.57 -26.22
CA ALA A 439 -45.46 -135.63 -25.97
C ALA A 439 -45.65 -134.93 -24.60
N ALA A 440 -45.39 -133.60 -24.56
CA ALA A 440 -46.12 -132.61 -23.75
C ALA A 440 -45.76 -131.16 -24.15
N ARG A 441 -46.27 -130.65 -25.29
CA ARG A 441 -46.27 -129.21 -25.61
C ARG A 441 -47.71 -128.69 -25.53
N ALA A 442 -48.17 -128.32 -24.33
CA ALA A 442 -49.43 -127.58 -24.11
C ALA A 442 -49.58 -126.98 -22.69
N LYS A 443 -48.48 -126.73 -21.95
CA LYS A 443 -48.54 -126.18 -20.57
C LYS A 443 -47.63 -124.97 -20.29
N GLU A 444 -46.85 -124.51 -21.28
CA GLU A 444 -45.97 -123.32 -21.14
C GLU A 444 -46.65 -121.99 -21.51
N LEU A 445 -47.88 -122.01 -22.03
CA LEU A 445 -48.57 -120.80 -22.47
C LEU A 445 -49.41 -120.13 -21.36
N GLU A 446 -49.72 -120.85 -20.27
CA GLU A 446 -50.56 -120.36 -19.16
C GLU A 446 -49.72 -119.79 -17.99
N SER A 447 -48.43 -120.13 -17.91
CA SER A 447 -47.50 -119.62 -16.88
C SER A 447 -46.86 -118.26 -17.22
N LEU A 448 -46.99 -117.79 -18.45
CA LEU A 448 -46.43 -116.50 -18.92
C LEU A 448 -47.38 -115.31 -18.72
N GLN A 449 -48.65 -115.56 -18.42
CA GLN A 449 -49.68 -114.52 -18.26
C GLN A 449 -49.49 -113.60 -17.04
N PRO A 450 -49.13 -114.07 -15.83
CA PRO A 450 -48.88 -113.18 -14.70
C PRO A 450 -47.61 -112.31 -14.87
N ARG A 451 -46.65 -112.74 -15.68
CA ARG A 451 -45.43 -111.96 -15.98
C ARG A 451 -45.72 -110.78 -16.91
N VAL A 452 -46.72 -110.93 -17.79
CA VAL A 452 -47.17 -109.84 -18.67
C VAL A 452 -47.94 -108.77 -17.86
N GLU A 453 -48.75 -109.17 -16.89
CA GLU A 453 -49.48 -108.26 -16.00
C GLU A 453 -48.53 -107.49 -15.04
N GLU A 454 -47.48 -108.14 -14.53
CA GLU A 454 -46.42 -107.50 -13.73
C GLU A 454 -45.64 -106.44 -14.54
N LEU A 455 -45.32 -106.74 -15.80
CA LEU A 455 -44.65 -105.77 -16.68
C LEU A 455 -45.59 -104.60 -17.06
N GLN A 456 -46.89 -104.83 -17.22
CA GLN A 456 -47.86 -103.75 -17.47
C GLN A 456 -48.00 -102.80 -16.27
N THR A 457 -48.04 -103.32 -15.05
CA THR A 457 -48.09 -102.48 -13.84
C THR A 457 -46.78 -101.73 -13.61
N GLN A 458 -45.63 -102.34 -13.91
CA GLN A 458 -44.34 -101.64 -13.87
C GLN A 458 -44.27 -100.49 -14.89
N VAL A 459 -44.73 -100.71 -16.12
CA VAL A 459 -44.81 -99.66 -17.16
C VAL A 459 -45.73 -98.51 -16.73
N GLN A 460 -46.91 -98.79 -16.17
CA GLN A 460 -47.81 -97.75 -15.66
C GLN A 460 -47.20 -96.94 -14.51
N SER A 461 -46.42 -97.58 -13.63
CA SER A 461 -45.68 -96.88 -12.56
C SER A 461 -44.57 -95.97 -13.11
N MET A 462 -43.84 -96.44 -14.13
CA MET A 462 -42.80 -95.67 -14.81
C MET A 462 -43.38 -94.48 -15.58
N GLU A 463 -44.55 -94.63 -16.21
CA GLU A 463 -45.29 -93.54 -16.85
C GLU A 463 -45.69 -92.43 -15.87
N GLY A 464 -46.08 -92.79 -14.64
CA GLY A 464 -46.35 -91.81 -13.57
C GLY A 464 -45.13 -90.98 -13.15
N THR A 465 -43.95 -91.60 -13.06
CA THR A 465 -42.70 -90.90 -12.75
C THR A 465 -42.14 -90.10 -13.94
N ARG A 466 -42.42 -90.54 -15.18
CA ARG A 466 -41.98 -89.86 -16.40
C ARG A 466 -42.48 -88.42 -16.49
N GLY A 467 -43.75 -88.19 -16.15
CA GLY A 467 -44.34 -86.84 -16.14
C GLY A 467 -43.73 -85.91 -15.07
N TRP A 468 -43.16 -86.45 -13.98
CA TRP A 468 -42.45 -85.65 -12.98
C TRP A 468 -41.09 -85.20 -13.50
N PHE A 469 -40.32 -86.09 -14.13
CA PHE A 469 -39.04 -85.74 -14.75
C PHE A 469 -39.22 -84.78 -15.93
N GLU A 470 -40.25 -84.97 -16.77
CA GLU A 470 -40.54 -84.08 -17.91
C GLU A 470 -40.86 -82.65 -17.45
N ARG A 471 -41.68 -82.46 -16.40
CA ARG A 471 -41.96 -81.11 -15.87
C ARG A 471 -40.72 -80.45 -15.29
N ARG A 472 -39.90 -81.21 -14.56
CA ARG A 472 -38.70 -80.71 -13.89
C ARG A 472 -37.57 -80.41 -14.87
N LEU A 473 -37.50 -81.15 -15.98
CA LEU A 473 -36.66 -80.83 -17.12
C LEU A 473 -37.13 -79.53 -17.79
N LYS A 474 -38.44 -79.39 -18.05
CA LYS A 474 -39.01 -78.19 -18.66
C LYS A 474 -38.83 -76.93 -17.80
N GLU A 475 -39.03 -77.04 -16.48
CA GLU A 475 -38.76 -75.96 -15.53
C GLU A 475 -37.27 -75.57 -15.50
N ALA A 476 -36.36 -76.53 -15.65
CA ALA A 476 -34.93 -76.26 -15.74
C ALA A 476 -34.55 -75.60 -17.07
N GLU A 477 -35.17 -76.01 -18.18
CA GLU A 477 -35.01 -75.40 -19.51
C GLU A 477 -35.52 -73.95 -19.51
N GLU A 478 -36.74 -73.71 -19.03
CA GLU A 478 -37.32 -72.36 -18.90
C GLU A 478 -36.45 -71.47 -18.01
N LYS A 479 -35.89 -72.01 -16.91
CA LYS A 479 -35.00 -71.27 -16.01
C LYS A 479 -33.64 -70.96 -16.63
N ILE A 480 -33.10 -71.84 -17.46
CA ILE A 480 -31.87 -71.57 -18.21
C ILE A 480 -32.13 -70.49 -19.27
N GLU A 481 -33.28 -70.56 -19.95
CA GLU A 481 -33.67 -69.58 -20.96
C GLU A 481 -33.89 -68.19 -20.37
N THR A 482 -34.62 -68.07 -19.24
CA THR A 482 -34.78 -66.78 -18.55
C THR A 482 -33.45 -66.23 -18.07
N ASN A 483 -32.60 -67.04 -17.44
CA ASN A 483 -31.28 -66.61 -17.01
C ASN A 483 -30.42 -66.14 -18.20
N SER A 484 -30.46 -66.86 -19.34
CA SER A 484 -29.72 -66.46 -20.54
C SER A 484 -30.17 -65.10 -21.06
N LEU A 485 -31.48 -64.84 -21.05
CA LEU A 485 -32.07 -63.58 -21.49
C LEU A 485 -31.68 -62.43 -20.57
N GLU A 486 -31.76 -62.64 -19.24
CA GLU A 486 -31.33 -61.66 -18.23
C GLU A 486 -29.84 -61.32 -18.36
N HIS A 487 -28.96 -62.31 -18.57
CA HIS A 487 -27.54 -62.06 -18.79
C HIS A 487 -27.29 -61.28 -20.08
N GLN A 488 -28.07 -61.55 -21.13
CA GLN A 488 -27.97 -60.82 -22.39
C GLN A 488 -28.42 -59.36 -22.23
N GLU A 489 -29.51 -59.11 -21.51
CA GLU A 489 -29.96 -57.75 -21.19
C GLU A 489 -28.96 -56.98 -20.31
N GLU A 490 -28.35 -57.66 -19.33
CA GLU A 490 -27.29 -57.09 -18.49
C GLU A 490 -26.07 -56.70 -19.34
N MET A 491 -25.64 -57.58 -20.25
CA MET A 491 -24.52 -57.30 -21.15
C MET A 491 -24.81 -56.08 -22.04
N GLU A 492 -26.02 -55.97 -22.59
CA GLU A 492 -26.43 -54.82 -23.39
C GLU A 492 -26.58 -53.54 -22.56
N ARG A 493 -26.98 -53.64 -21.29
CA ARG A 493 -27.00 -52.50 -20.37
C ARG A 493 -25.59 -51.99 -20.09
N VAL A 494 -24.65 -52.89 -19.79
CA VAL A 494 -23.24 -52.54 -19.55
C VAL A 494 -22.60 -51.95 -20.80
N LYS A 495 -22.83 -52.54 -21.98
CA LYS A 495 -22.34 -51.98 -23.26
C LYS A 495 -22.87 -50.56 -23.49
N ARG A 496 -24.17 -50.33 -23.32
CA ARG A 496 -24.76 -48.98 -23.45
C ARG A 496 -24.16 -47.99 -22.44
N GLY A 497 -23.95 -48.41 -21.20
CA GLY A 497 -23.29 -47.60 -20.18
C GLY A 497 -21.87 -47.19 -20.59
N HIS A 498 -21.08 -48.13 -21.10
CA HIS A 498 -19.73 -47.84 -21.61
C HIS A 498 -19.76 -46.92 -22.84
N THR A 499 -20.70 -47.10 -23.78
CA THR A 499 -20.83 -46.22 -24.94
C THR A 499 -21.14 -44.79 -24.51
N LEU A 500 -22.07 -44.59 -23.57
CA LEU A 500 -22.42 -43.26 -23.05
C LEU A 500 -21.23 -42.60 -22.33
N GLN A 501 -20.47 -43.36 -21.53
CA GLN A 501 -19.25 -42.84 -20.89
C GLN A 501 -18.19 -42.43 -21.92
N LEU A 502 -18.06 -43.20 -23.01
CA LEU A 502 -17.16 -42.87 -24.11
C LEU A 502 -17.57 -41.57 -24.80
N GLU A 503 -18.87 -41.39 -25.08
CA GLU A 503 -19.41 -40.17 -25.67
C GLU A 503 -19.25 -38.96 -24.73
N GLU A 504 -19.50 -39.13 -23.44
CA GLU A 504 -19.28 -38.09 -22.42
C GLU A 504 -17.81 -37.67 -22.35
N LYS A 505 -16.88 -38.63 -22.26
CA LYS A 505 -15.44 -38.35 -22.28
C LYS A 505 -14.97 -37.74 -23.59
N GLN A 506 -15.60 -38.08 -24.71
CA GLN A 506 -15.30 -37.46 -25.98
C GLN A 506 -15.81 -36.02 -26.05
N SER A 507 -16.98 -35.73 -25.48
CA SER A 507 -17.50 -34.36 -25.34
C SER A 507 -16.62 -33.51 -24.42
N GLU A 508 -16.22 -34.03 -23.26
CA GLU A 508 -15.28 -33.36 -22.34
C GLU A 508 -13.95 -33.07 -23.03
N MET A 509 -13.42 -34.01 -23.82
CA MET A 509 -12.18 -33.82 -24.58
C MET A 509 -12.30 -32.70 -25.61
N GLU A 510 -13.42 -32.62 -26.35
CA GLU A 510 -13.65 -31.55 -27.32
C GLU A 510 -13.82 -30.18 -26.63
N GLU A 511 -14.46 -30.12 -25.46
CA GLU A 511 -14.56 -28.89 -24.68
C GLU A 511 -13.17 -28.41 -24.20
N VAL A 512 -12.34 -29.31 -23.68
CA VAL A 512 -10.97 -28.99 -23.27
C VAL A 512 -10.12 -28.55 -24.47
N LYS A 513 -10.25 -29.20 -25.63
CA LYS A 513 -9.57 -28.75 -26.87
C LYS A 513 -10.00 -27.34 -27.27
N GLN A 514 -11.28 -27.02 -27.15
CA GLN A 514 -11.78 -25.68 -27.47
C GLN A 514 -11.25 -24.62 -26.49
N GLN A 515 -11.19 -24.95 -25.19
CA GLN A 515 -10.57 -24.07 -24.18
C GLN A 515 -9.08 -23.85 -24.45
N LEU A 516 -8.35 -24.89 -24.86
CA LEU A 516 -6.94 -24.79 -25.23
C LEU A 516 -6.73 -23.87 -26.45
N ALA A 517 -7.56 -24.01 -27.48
CA ALA A 517 -7.50 -23.16 -28.68
C ALA A 517 -7.79 -21.68 -28.37
N GLU A 518 -8.76 -21.39 -27.50
CA GLU A 518 -9.05 -20.02 -27.08
C GLU A 518 -7.90 -19.44 -26.24
N ALA A 519 -7.28 -20.24 -25.36
CA ALA A 519 -6.11 -19.83 -24.60
C ALA A 519 -4.89 -19.53 -25.50
N GLU A 520 -4.68 -20.32 -26.56
CA GLU A 520 -3.64 -20.05 -27.56
C GLU A 520 -3.89 -18.73 -28.29
N LYS A 521 -5.14 -18.47 -28.69
CA LYS A 521 -5.51 -17.21 -29.34
C LYS A 521 -5.29 -15.99 -28.43
N GLN A 522 -5.62 -16.11 -27.14
CA GLN A 522 -5.33 -15.06 -26.16
C GLN A 522 -3.82 -14.85 -25.99
N LYS A 523 -3.04 -15.94 -25.91
CA LYS A 523 -1.57 -15.88 -25.84
C LYS A 523 -0.98 -15.14 -27.05
N ASP A 524 -1.48 -15.41 -28.25
CA ASP A 524 -1.03 -14.73 -29.46
C ASP A 524 -1.43 -13.25 -29.46
N GLY A 525 -2.65 -12.90 -29.02
CA GLY A 525 -3.06 -11.50 -28.83
C GLY A 525 -2.19 -10.74 -27.82
N HIS A 526 -1.81 -11.37 -26.72
CA HIS A 526 -0.86 -10.80 -25.76
C HIS A 526 0.54 -10.63 -26.37
N LYS A 527 1.00 -11.59 -27.17
CA LYS A 527 2.29 -11.50 -27.87
C LYS A 527 2.33 -10.31 -28.83
N ASP A 528 1.28 -10.12 -29.63
CA ASP A 528 1.16 -8.97 -30.53
C ASP A 528 1.17 -7.64 -29.78
N THR A 529 0.52 -7.59 -28.62
CA THR A 529 0.49 -6.40 -27.77
C THR A 529 1.87 -6.10 -27.19
N ILE A 530 2.60 -7.12 -26.74
CA ILE A 530 3.99 -7.00 -26.27
C ILE A 530 4.90 -6.50 -27.40
N GLU A 531 4.72 -6.99 -28.62
CA GLU A 531 5.51 -6.54 -29.77
C GLU A 531 5.24 -5.06 -30.10
N LYS A 532 3.99 -4.61 -30.04
CA LYS A 532 3.63 -3.19 -30.19
C LYS A 532 4.26 -2.31 -29.10
N LEU A 533 4.13 -2.69 -27.83
CA LEU A 533 4.72 -1.95 -26.71
C LEU A 533 6.25 -1.88 -26.80
N LYS A 534 6.91 -2.97 -27.22
CA LYS A 534 8.35 -2.96 -27.47
C LYS A 534 8.75 -1.96 -28.55
N GLN A 535 7.94 -1.85 -29.60
CA GLN A 535 8.18 -0.90 -30.68
C GLN A 535 7.96 0.55 -30.22
N GLU A 536 6.90 0.83 -29.45
CA GLU A 536 6.64 2.16 -28.87
C GLU A 536 7.74 2.63 -27.92
N ILE A 537 8.27 1.72 -27.08
CA ILE A 537 9.41 2.02 -26.20
C ILE A 537 10.64 2.37 -27.04
N LYS A 538 10.90 1.61 -28.11
CA LYS A 538 12.03 1.86 -29.01
C LYS A 538 11.91 3.23 -29.68
N ASP A 539 10.74 3.56 -30.19
CA ASP A 539 10.49 4.85 -30.85
C ASP A 539 10.62 6.02 -29.86
N THR A 540 10.18 5.84 -28.62
CA THR A 540 10.34 6.82 -27.54
C THR A 540 11.82 7.05 -27.19
N VAL A 541 12.60 5.97 -27.07
CA VAL A 541 14.04 6.03 -26.79
C VAL A 541 14.80 6.70 -27.94
N ASP A 542 14.46 6.37 -29.18
CA ASP A 542 15.06 7.01 -30.35
C ASP A 542 14.66 8.49 -30.43
N GLY A 543 13.42 8.85 -30.08
CA GLY A 543 12.96 10.22 -29.92
C GLY A 543 13.77 11.01 -28.88
N GLN A 544 13.98 10.43 -27.70
CA GLN A 544 14.82 11.03 -26.64
C GLN A 544 16.27 11.21 -27.10
N ARG A 545 16.86 10.20 -27.75
CA ARG A 545 18.23 10.29 -28.29
C ARG A 545 18.36 11.39 -29.34
N ILE A 546 17.35 11.60 -30.17
CA ILE A 546 17.31 12.71 -31.14
C ILE A 546 17.24 14.05 -30.41
N LEU A 547 16.40 14.18 -29.38
CA LEU A 547 16.29 15.39 -28.57
C LEU A 547 17.59 15.71 -27.84
N GLU A 548 18.26 14.73 -27.24
CA GLU A 548 19.57 14.90 -26.62
C GLU A 548 20.63 15.35 -27.61
N LYS A 549 20.65 14.78 -28.81
CA LYS A 549 21.55 15.22 -29.89
C LYS A 549 21.29 16.67 -30.26
N LYS A 550 20.02 17.07 -30.44
CA LYS A 550 19.63 18.46 -30.73
C LYS A 550 20.00 19.40 -29.58
N GLY A 551 19.73 19.02 -28.34
CA GLY A 551 20.09 19.79 -27.13
C GLY A 551 21.60 19.97 -26.99
N SER A 552 22.38 18.92 -27.25
CA SER A 552 23.85 18.98 -27.24
C SER A 552 24.40 19.89 -28.34
N ALA A 553 23.76 19.91 -29.52
CA ALA A 553 24.13 20.80 -30.61
C ALA A 553 23.81 22.27 -30.28
N ALA A 554 22.63 22.54 -29.72
CA ALA A 554 22.25 23.87 -29.24
C ALA A 554 23.20 24.36 -28.13
N LEU A 555 23.56 23.50 -27.18
CA LEU A 555 24.51 23.83 -26.12
C LEU A 555 25.91 24.14 -26.66
N LYS A 556 26.38 23.38 -27.65
CA LYS A 556 27.65 23.67 -28.35
C LYS A 556 27.61 25.02 -29.05
N ASP A 557 26.51 25.38 -29.71
CA ASP A 557 26.38 26.68 -30.37
C ASP A 557 26.31 27.83 -29.36
N LEU A 558 25.52 27.71 -28.28
CA LEU A 558 25.48 28.70 -27.20
C LEU A 558 26.85 28.89 -26.54
N LYS A 559 27.60 27.80 -26.32
CA LYS A 559 28.97 27.88 -25.80
C LYS A 559 29.90 28.63 -26.76
N ARG A 560 29.75 28.42 -28.07
CA ARG A 560 30.49 29.16 -29.11
C ARG A 560 30.10 30.64 -29.10
N GLN A 561 28.82 30.97 -29.05
CA GLN A 561 28.33 32.35 -28.97
C GLN A 561 28.85 33.06 -27.72
N LEU A 562 28.79 32.42 -26.55
CA LEU A 562 29.33 32.96 -25.31
C LEU A 562 30.84 33.22 -25.38
N GLN A 563 31.61 32.33 -26.00
CA GLN A 563 33.04 32.55 -26.21
C GLN A 563 33.32 33.71 -27.16
N LEU A 564 32.50 33.89 -28.20
CA LEU A 564 32.62 35.02 -29.11
C LEU A 564 32.27 36.34 -28.41
N GLU A 565 31.22 36.36 -27.56
CA GLU A 565 30.85 37.53 -26.76
C GLU A 565 31.91 37.88 -25.71
N ARG A 566 32.51 36.89 -25.03
CA ARG A 566 33.66 37.13 -24.14
C ARG A 566 34.82 37.78 -24.90
N LYS A 567 35.19 37.24 -26.07
CA LYS A 567 36.24 37.83 -26.90
C LYS A 567 35.90 39.25 -27.39
N ARG A 568 34.62 39.55 -27.63
CA ARG A 568 34.17 40.91 -27.97
C ARG A 568 34.30 41.84 -26.77
N ALA A 569 33.85 41.40 -25.59
CA ALA A 569 33.99 42.14 -24.34
C ALA A 569 35.46 42.42 -23.97
N ASP A 570 36.33 41.42 -24.12
CA ASP A 570 37.77 41.56 -23.89
C ASP A 570 38.38 42.62 -24.82
N LYS A 571 38.04 42.59 -26.12
CA LYS A 571 38.48 43.62 -27.09
C LYS A 571 37.93 45.01 -26.79
N LEU A 572 36.68 45.10 -26.35
CA LEU A 572 36.07 46.36 -25.90
C LEU A 572 36.79 46.90 -24.67
N GLN A 573 37.15 46.04 -23.73
CA GLN A 573 37.93 46.38 -22.54
C GLN A 573 39.35 46.83 -22.90
N GLU A 574 40.04 46.15 -23.82
CA GLU A 574 41.33 46.58 -24.37
C GLU A 574 41.24 47.96 -25.01
N ARG A 575 40.21 48.21 -25.85
CA ARG A 575 40.00 49.54 -26.47
C ARG A 575 39.66 50.63 -25.45
N LEU A 576 38.85 50.34 -24.45
CA LEU A 576 38.57 51.26 -23.34
C LEU A 576 39.86 51.57 -22.57
N GLN A 577 40.71 50.57 -22.34
CA GLN A 577 41.98 50.74 -21.66
C GLN A 577 43.00 51.52 -22.50
N GLU A 578 43.02 51.35 -23.82
CA GLU A 578 43.77 52.19 -24.75
C GLU A 578 43.32 53.66 -24.70
N ILE A 579 42.01 53.92 -24.67
CA ILE A 579 41.47 55.29 -24.53
C ILE A 579 41.85 55.92 -23.19
N LEU A 580 41.79 55.14 -22.10
CA LEU A 580 42.13 55.61 -20.75
C LEU A 580 43.64 55.83 -20.53
N THR A 581 44.49 55.02 -21.19
CA THR A 581 45.95 55.14 -21.08
C THR A 581 46.55 56.13 -22.06
N ASN A 582 45.88 56.42 -23.19
CA ASN A 582 46.36 57.35 -24.22
C ASN A 582 45.59 58.69 -24.18
N SER A 583 45.63 59.37 -23.04
CA SER A 583 44.87 60.60 -22.78
C SER A 583 45.40 61.88 -23.47
N LYS A 584 46.20 61.77 -24.55
CA LYS A 584 46.78 62.93 -25.26
C LYS A 584 46.46 63.06 -26.76
N SER A 585 45.69 62.14 -27.34
CA SER A 585 45.22 62.30 -28.73
C SER A 585 43.70 62.26 -28.78
N ARG A 586 43.12 63.46 -28.82
CA ARG A 586 41.69 63.73 -29.04
C ARG A 586 41.30 63.41 -30.49
N THR A 587 41.33 62.13 -30.86
CA THR A 587 40.91 61.63 -32.19
C THR A 587 40.29 60.23 -32.17
N GLY A 588 40.06 59.60 -31.00
CA GLY A 588 39.50 58.23 -30.92
C GLY A 588 37.97 58.12 -30.93
N LEU A 589 37.24 59.24 -30.78
CA LEU A 589 35.78 59.19 -30.64
C LEU A 589 35.04 59.06 -31.99
N GLU A 590 35.68 59.40 -33.11
CA GLU A 590 35.06 59.35 -34.45
C GLU A 590 35.14 57.96 -35.10
N GLU A 591 36.02 57.05 -34.63
CA GLU A 591 36.19 55.71 -35.20
C GLU A 591 35.16 54.68 -34.66
N LEU A 592 34.52 54.98 -33.52
CA LEU A 592 33.45 54.18 -32.92
C LEU A 592 32.13 54.27 -33.70
N VAL A 593 31.90 55.35 -34.46
CA VAL A 593 30.66 55.56 -35.24
C VAL A 593 30.73 54.89 -36.62
N LEU A 594 31.93 54.55 -37.11
CA LEU A 594 32.13 54.01 -38.46
C LEU A 594 32.39 52.50 -38.53
N SER A 595 32.59 51.84 -37.39
CA SER A 595 32.84 50.39 -37.35
C SER A 595 31.57 49.53 -37.27
N GLU A 596 30.39 50.14 -37.15
CA GLU A 596 29.10 49.45 -37.14
C GLU A 596 28.55 49.15 -38.55
N ILE A 597 29.24 49.58 -39.62
CA ILE A 597 28.70 49.53 -41.00
C ILE A 597 29.56 48.71 -41.99
N ASN A 598 30.67 48.07 -41.61
CA ASN A 598 31.44 47.27 -42.58
C ASN A 598 31.99 45.94 -42.05
N SER A 599 31.38 44.83 -42.49
CA SER A 599 32.07 43.58 -42.87
C SER A 599 31.14 42.56 -43.55
N PRO A 600 31.65 41.66 -44.41
CA PRO A 600 31.24 41.58 -45.81
C PRO A 600 30.72 40.22 -46.30
N SER A 601 30.30 40.24 -47.56
CA SER A 601 29.58 39.25 -48.36
C SER A 601 30.35 37.97 -48.76
N ARG A 602 29.60 36.86 -48.91
CA ARG A 602 29.57 35.91 -50.05
C ARG A 602 30.86 35.21 -50.53
N THR A 603 30.81 33.88 -50.58
CA THR A 603 31.37 32.99 -51.64
C THR A 603 30.77 31.57 -51.46
N GLN A 604 30.86 30.62 -52.38
CA GLN A 604 30.30 30.45 -53.72
C GLN A 604 30.56 28.97 -54.11
N GLN A 605 29.55 28.28 -54.67
CA GLN A 605 29.59 27.10 -55.56
C GLN A 605 30.32 25.80 -55.18
N THR A 606 29.56 24.69 -55.18
CA THR A 606 29.62 23.48 -56.07
C THR A 606 28.96 22.32 -55.30
N GLY A 607 28.06 21.47 -55.82
CA GLY A 607 27.51 21.35 -57.15
C GLY A 607 27.48 19.88 -57.55
N ASP A 608 26.50 19.10 -57.07
CA ASP A 608 26.14 17.82 -57.68
C ASP A 608 24.82 17.26 -57.12
N SER A 609 23.95 16.95 -58.09
CA SER A 609 22.58 16.46 -57.99
C SER A 609 22.53 14.95 -57.73
N SER A 610 21.50 14.47 -57.01
CA SER A 610 20.35 13.77 -57.61
C SER A 610 19.55 12.93 -56.59
N SER A 611 18.28 13.30 -56.44
CA SER A 611 17.06 12.48 -56.50
C SER A 611 16.94 11.16 -55.71
N VAL A 612 15.89 11.06 -54.89
CA VAL A 612 14.78 10.06 -54.96
C VAL A 612 13.85 10.24 -53.74
N SER A 613 12.68 10.83 -54.01
CA SER A 613 11.34 10.27 -53.73
C SER A 613 10.92 10.07 -52.26
N SER A 614 9.96 10.87 -51.79
CA SER A 614 8.51 10.56 -51.81
C SER A 614 8.12 9.38 -50.90
N PHE A 615 7.66 9.69 -49.68
CA PHE A 615 6.50 9.04 -49.06
C PHE A 615 6.05 9.89 -47.86
N SER A 616 5.01 10.70 -48.09
CA SER A 616 4.16 11.28 -47.05
C SER A 616 2.90 10.40 -47.03
N TYR A 617 2.72 9.59 -45.99
CA TYR A 617 1.42 8.96 -45.71
C TYR A 617 0.59 9.92 -44.86
N ARG A 618 -0.57 10.24 -45.39
CA ARG A 618 -1.55 11.16 -44.83
C ARG A 618 -2.44 10.41 -43.86
N ASP A 619 -2.85 11.14 -42.83
CA ASP A 619 -3.97 10.85 -41.94
C ASP A 619 -5.21 10.31 -42.66
N MET A 620 -5.82 9.30 -42.05
CA MET A 620 -7.27 9.18 -42.05
C MET A 620 -7.80 9.97 -40.85
N ILE A 621 -8.51 11.06 -41.13
CA ILE A 621 -9.90 11.32 -40.70
C ILE A 621 -10.31 12.68 -41.28
N LYS A 622 -11.38 12.64 -42.08
CA LYS A 622 -12.13 13.79 -42.63
C LYS A 622 -12.87 14.48 -41.48
N GLU A 623 -13.01 15.81 -41.47
CA GLU A 623 -14.12 16.62 -42.01
C GLU A 623 -13.85 18.06 -41.49
N ALA A 624 -14.27 19.21 -42.02
CA ALA A 624 -14.89 19.70 -43.24
C ALA A 624 -14.70 21.24 -43.24
N GLN A 625 -14.33 21.84 -44.39
CA GLN A 625 -14.58 23.24 -44.88
C GLN A 625 -14.39 24.51 -43.97
N PRO A 626 -14.34 25.74 -44.52
CA PRO A 626 -13.65 26.23 -45.73
C PRO A 626 -12.87 27.56 -45.53
N THR A 627 -11.88 27.78 -46.39
CA THR A 627 -11.44 29.06 -47.00
C THR A 627 -11.49 30.38 -46.19
N ASN A 628 -10.33 30.99 -45.93
CA ASN A 628 -10.15 32.40 -46.32
C ASN A 628 -8.68 32.81 -46.56
N GLN A 629 -8.52 33.70 -47.52
CA GLN A 629 -7.25 34.20 -48.07
C GLN A 629 -6.59 35.23 -47.15
N ASN A 630 -5.25 35.24 -47.07
CA ASN A 630 -4.48 36.47 -47.33
C ASN A 630 -2.97 36.22 -47.54
N LYS A 631 -2.47 36.82 -48.63
CA LYS A 631 -1.06 37.25 -48.83
C LYS A 631 -0.76 38.31 -47.77
N SER A 632 0.43 38.48 -47.20
CA SER A 632 1.66 38.98 -47.84
C SER A 632 2.72 39.17 -46.75
N GLY A 633 4.00 39.16 -47.13
CA GLY A 633 5.00 40.02 -46.48
C GLY A 633 5.91 39.34 -45.45
N GLY A 634 7.02 38.79 -45.94
CA GLY A 634 8.19 38.54 -45.12
C GLY A 634 8.83 39.85 -44.67
N GLY A 635 9.17 39.91 -43.38
CA GLY A 635 9.95 40.95 -42.74
C GLY A 635 10.18 40.53 -41.30
N SER A 636 11.45 40.37 -40.91
CA SER A 636 11.86 40.07 -39.54
C SER A 636 11.29 41.08 -38.53
N PRO A 637 10.93 40.63 -37.31
CA PRO A 637 11.05 41.45 -36.11
C PRO A 637 12.21 40.86 -35.27
N GLN A 638 13.30 41.60 -35.03
CA GLN A 638 13.41 42.63 -34.01
C GLN A 638 12.76 42.22 -32.69
N SER A 639 13.61 42.08 -31.68
CA SER A 639 13.27 41.97 -30.26
C SER A 639 12.06 42.83 -29.90
N GLN A 640 10.91 42.19 -29.73
CA GLN A 640 9.77 42.75 -29.02
C GLN A 640 9.58 41.96 -27.72
N ARG A 641 9.04 42.66 -26.73
CA ARG A 641 8.53 42.15 -25.44
C ARG A 641 7.82 40.79 -25.60
N PRO A 642 7.64 40.02 -24.50
CA PRO A 642 6.81 38.82 -24.54
C PRO A 642 5.53 39.17 -25.29
N ALA A 643 5.22 38.40 -26.35
CA ALA A 643 3.97 38.58 -27.05
C ALA A 643 2.87 38.53 -25.99
N GLU A 644 2.24 39.69 -25.73
CA GLU A 644 1.00 39.74 -24.98
C GLU A 644 0.05 38.90 -25.82
N LEU A 645 -0.19 37.67 -25.36
CA LEU A 645 -1.24 36.80 -25.88
C LEU A 645 -2.48 37.67 -25.97
N SER A 646 -3.14 37.68 -27.13
CA SER A 646 -4.39 38.44 -27.24
C SER A 646 -5.37 37.98 -26.16
N ASP A 647 -6.18 38.88 -25.61
CA ASP A 647 -7.15 38.53 -24.57
C ASP A 647 -8.04 37.32 -24.99
N ASP A 648 -8.26 37.14 -26.30
CA ASP A 648 -8.97 36.01 -26.87
C ASP A 648 -8.18 34.68 -26.78
N GLU A 649 -6.88 34.67 -27.07
CA GLU A 649 -6.02 33.49 -26.91
C GLU A 649 -5.81 33.13 -25.44
N VAL A 650 -5.72 34.15 -24.56
CA VAL A 650 -5.70 33.96 -23.11
C VAL A 650 -7.02 33.36 -22.64
N GLY A 651 -8.14 33.87 -23.15
CA GLY A 651 -9.48 33.34 -22.90
C GLY A 651 -9.64 31.88 -23.33
N GLU A 652 -9.18 31.51 -24.53
CA GLU A 652 -9.19 30.12 -25.01
C GLU A 652 -8.31 29.20 -24.16
N LEU A 653 -7.15 29.67 -23.70
CA LEU A 653 -6.28 28.90 -22.81
C LEU A 653 -6.90 28.71 -21.43
N PHE A 654 -7.57 29.73 -20.88
CA PHE A 654 -8.32 29.59 -19.64
C PHE A 654 -9.51 28.66 -19.78
N GLN A 655 -10.22 28.71 -20.91
CA GLN A 655 -11.34 27.82 -21.21
C GLN A 655 -10.86 26.37 -21.35
N ARG A 656 -9.77 26.11 -22.10
CA ARG A 656 -9.16 24.78 -22.18
C ARG A 656 -8.62 24.29 -20.82
N LEU A 657 -8.04 25.19 -20.03
CA LEU A 657 -7.56 24.84 -18.69
C LEU A 657 -8.74 24.48 -17.78
N ALA A 658 -9.85 25.20 -17.86
CA ALA A 658 -11.07 24.89 -17.11
C ALA A 658 -11.69 23.55 -17.53
N GLU A 659 -11.74 23.26 -18.84
CA GLU A 659 -12.22 21.99 -19.38
C GLU A 659 -11.34 20.82 -18.95
N VAL A 660 -10.02 20.95 -19.08
CA VAL A 660 -9.06 19.92 -18.62
C VAL A 660 -9.16 19.74 -17.09
N GLN A 661 -9.37 20.81 -16.33
CA GLN A 661 -9.54 20.73 -14.89
C GLN A 661 -10.86 20.03 -14.52
N GLN A 662 -11.93 20.25 -15.27
CA GLN A 662 -13.21 19.57 -15.08
C GLN A 662 -13.12 18.09 -15.47
N GLU A 663 -12.49 17.75 -16.58
CA GLU A 663 -12.24 16.36 -16.99
C GLU A 663 -11.38 15.63 -15.96
N LYS A 664 -10.32 16.26 -15.49
CA LYS A 664 -9.48 15.73 -14.41
C LYS A 664 -10.31 15.46 -13.15
N TRP A 665 -11.17 16.40 -12.75
CA TRP A 665 -12.03 16.23 -11.58
C TRP A 665 -13.02 15.07 -11.75
N MET A 666 -13.65 14.93 -12.92
CA MET A 666 -14.55 13.81 -13.24
C MET A 666 -13.83 12.45 -13.25
N LEU A 667 -12.58 12.42 -13.73
CA LEU A 667 -11.75 11.21 -13.71
C LEU A 667 -11.33 10.86 -12.28
N GLU A 668 -10.97 11.85 -11.46
CA GLU A 668 -10.69 11.66 -10.04
C GLU A 668 -11.92 11.11 -9.30
N GLU A 669 -13.13 11.59 -9.60
CA GLU A 669 -14.37 11.06 -9.02
C GLU A 669 -14.65 9.61 -9.45
N LYS A 670 -14.43 9.28 -10.73
CA LYS A 670 -14.55 7.89 -11.22
C LYS A 670 -13.54 6.95 -10.57
N VAL A 671 -12.29 7.38 -10.41
CA VAL A 671 -11.25 6.60 -9.71
C VAL A 671 -11.67 6.38 -8.27
N LYS A 672 -12.14 7.42 -7.57
CA LYS A 672 -12.63 7.32 -6.20
C LYS A 672 -13.83 6.36 -6.07
N HIS A 673 -14.75 6.36 -7.03
CA HIS A 673 -15.83 5.37 -7.07
C HIS A 673 -15.33 3.95 -7.25
N LEU A 674 -14.35 3.74 -8.13
CA LEU A 674 -13.74 2.43 -8.35
C LEU A 674 -12.97 1.96 -7.10
N GLU A 675 -12.23 2.84 -6.43
CA GLU A 675 -11.52 2.52 -5.18
C GLU A 675 -12.49 2.09 -4.07
N VAL A 676 -13.60 2.83 -3.91
CA VAL A 676 -14.65 2.48 -2.93
C VAL A 676 -15.34 1.17 -3.32
N SER A 677 -15.61 0.94 -4.61
CA SER A 677 -16.23 -0.30 -5.09
C SER A 677 -15.30 -1.51 -4.92
N CYS A 678 -14.00 -1.36 -5.20
CA CYS A 678 -12.99 -2.39 -5.01
C CYS A 678 -12.80 -2.71 -3.52
N SER A 679 -12.78 -1.69 -2.65
CA SER A 679 -12.69 -1.88 -1.20
C SER A 679 -13.92 -2.64 -0.67
N SER A 680 -15.12 -2.26 -1.11
CA SER A 680 -16.36 -2.96 -0.75
C SER A 680 -16.34 -4.42 -1.22
N MET A 681 -15.92 -4.68 -2.46
CA MET A 681 -15.82 -6.04 -3.00
C MET A 681 -14.76 -6.87 -2.26
N ALA A 682 -13.63 -6.28 -1.89
CA ALA A 682 -12.60 -6.95 -1.10
C ALA A 682 -13.14 -7.34 0.29
N GLU A 683 -13.86 -6.44 0.96
CA GLU A 683 -14.53 -6.75 2.24
C GLU A 683 -15.59 -7.86 2.10
N ASP A 684 -16.31 -7.91 0.97
CA ASP A 684 -17.32 -8.92 0.70
C ASP A 684 -16.71 -10.30 0.45
N ILE A 685 -15.57 -10.35 -0.25
CA ILE A 685 -14.76 -11.55 -0.44
C ILE A 685 -14.21 -12.03 0.90
N CYS A 686 -13.61 -11.15 1.70
CA CYS A 686 -13.11 -11.50 3.04
C CYS A 686 -14.22 -12.07 3.92
N ARG A 687 -15.41 -11.46 3.94
CA ARG A 687 -16.57 -11.98 4.68
C ARG A 687 -17.01 -13.37 4.20
N LYS A 688 -17.13 -13.56 2.88
CA LYS A 688 -17.49 -14.88 2.32
C LYS A 688 -16.44 -15.94 2.63
N SER A 689 -15.16 -15.58 2.55
CA SER A 689 -14.05 -16.46 2.92
C SER A 689 -14.12 -16.87 4.40
N SER A 690 -14.42 -15.95 5.32
CA SER A 690 -14.61 -16.27 6.74
C SER A 690 -15.83 -17.17 7.00
N ILE A 691 -16.92 -16.99 6.25
CA ILE A 691 -18.11 -17.86 6.34
C ILE A 691 -17.76 -19.28 5.88
N ILE A 692 -17.04 -19.40 4.75
CA ILE A 692 -16.59 -20.69 4.21
C ILE A 692 -15.62 -21.35 5.19
N GLU A 693 -14.68 -20.60 5.75
CA GLU A 693 -13.72 -21.09 6.75
C GLU A 693 -14.44 -21.64 7.99
N THR A 694 -15.43 -20.90 8.50
CA THR A 694 -16.26 -21.34 9.64
C THR A 694 -16.99 -22.65 9.30
N TYR A 695 -17.63 -22.74 8.13
CA TYR A 695 -18.32 -23.95 7.68
C TYR A 695 -17.38 -25.15 7.50
N VAL A 696 -16.18 -24.92 6.97
CA VAL A 696 -15.15 -25.96 6.77
C VAL A 696 -14.58 -26.43 8.10
N MET A 697 -14.38 -25.52 9.07
CA MET A 697 -13.93 -25.86 10.41
C MET A 697 -15.00 -26.64 11.19
N GLU A 698 -16.26 -26.23 11.09
CA GLU A 698 -17.39 -26.88 11.76
C GLU A 698 -17.71 -28.25 11.12
N SER A 699 -17.49 -28.41 9.81
CA SER A 699 -17.58 -29.71 9.11
C SER A 699 -16.46 -30.69 9.49
N ARG A 700 -15.30 -30.21 9.99
CA ARG A 700 -14.19 -31.05 10.44
C ARG A 700 -14.29 -31.51 11.90
N ILE A 701 -15.19 -30.93 12.71
CA ILE A 701 -15.31 -31.23 14.14
C ILE A 701 -16.38 -32.29 14.48
N GLY A 702 -17.21 -32.73 13.52
CA GLY A 702 -18.35 -33.62 13.82
C GLY A 702 -18.37 -34.95 13.08
N HIS A 703 -17.51 -35.92 13.43
CA HIS A 703 -17.75 -37.36 13.17
C HIS A 703 -17.19 -38.22 14.32
N GLY A 704 -17.92 -38.28 15.43
CA GLY A 704 -17.71 -39.20 16.55
C GLY A 704 -19.01 -39.34 17.34
N GLY A 705 -19.60 -40.54 17.32
CA GLY A 705 -21.03 -40.75 17.57
C GLY A 705 -21.54 -40.59 19.01
N SER A 706 -22.84 -40.36 19.14
CA SER A 706 -23.78 -41.12 19.97
C SER A 706 -25.19 -40.55 19.83
N GLN A 707 -26.17 -41.43 19.95
CA GLN A 707 -27.59 -41.24 19.73
C GLN A 707 -28.26 -40.52 20.91
N GLY A 708 -29.07 -39.50 20.60
CA GLY A 708 -30.26 -39.14 21.38
C GLY A 708 -30.15 -37.97 22.34
N GLU A 709 -30.47 -36.77 21.87
CA GLU A 709 -31.44 -35.91 22.57
C GLU A 709 -32.01 -34.86 21.62
N ARG A 710 -33.35 -34.89 21.48
CA ARG A 710 -34.13 -33.87 20.79
C ARG A 710 -33.95 -32.54 21.53
N GLY A 711 -33.11 -31.64 21.02
CA GLY A 711 -32.96 -30.32 21.62
C GLY A 711 -32.23 -29.24 20.83
N SER A 712 -31.47 -29.56 19.78
CA SER A 712 -30.47 -28.61 19.24
C SER A 712 -30.71 -28.14 17.79
N LEU A 713 -31.97 -27.93 17.41
CA LEU A 713 -32.31 -27.11 16.23
C LEU A 713 -32.97 -25.78 16.64
N GLY A 714 -33.49 -25.71 17.87
CA GLY A 714 -34.13 -24.51 18.43
C GLY A 714 -33.18 -23.53 19.13
N SER A 715 -31.93 -23.90 19.42
CA SER A 715 -30.91 -22.94 19.89
C SER A 715 -30.23 -22.25 18.70
N VAL A 716 -29.90 -22.99 17.63
CA VAL A 716 -29.31 -22.43 16.39
C VAL A 716 -30.28 -21.47 15.69
N LEU A 717 -31.59 -21.74 15.68
CA LEU A 717 -32.60 -20.80 15.18
C LEU A 717 -32.85 -19.59 16.10
N ARG A 718 -32.43 -19.66 17.37
CA ARG A 718 -32.52 -18.54 18.32
C ARG A 718 -31.26 -17.68 18.33
N ASP A 719 -30.11 -18.24 17.93
CA ASP A 719 -28.86 -17.51 17.69
C ASP A 719 -28.80 -16.90 16.27
N LEU A 720 -29.54 -17.45 15.30
CA LEU A 720 -29.80 -16.76 14.02
C LEU A 720 -30.73 -15.55 14.17
N VAL A 721 -31.39 -15.39 15.33
CA VAL A 721 -32.31 -14.27 15.60
C VAL A 721 -32.06 -13.72 17.00
N LYS A 722 -30.88 -13.14 17.22
CA LYS A 722 -30.67 -12.10 18.25
C LYS A 722 -29.53 -11.15 17.84
N PRO A 723 -29.50 -9.93 18.41
CA PRO A 723 -29.65 -8.67 17.69
C PRO A 723 -28.29 -8.08 17.29
N GLY A 724 -27.80 -8.41 16.10
CA GLY A 724 -26.49 -7.97 15.62
C GLY A 724 -26.47 -7.29 14.24
N ASP A 725 -27.60 -7.24 13.54
CA ASP A 725 -27.68 -6.64 12.20
C ASP A 725 -27.91 -5.12 12.27
N GLU A 726 -27.01 -4.42 12.96
CA GLU A 726 -26.88 -2.96 12.84
C GLU A 726 -26.76 -2.56 11.37
N ASN A 727 -26.01 -3.31 10.56
CA ASN A 727 -25.84 -3.03 9.13
C ASN A 727 -27.09 -3.27 8.29
N LEU A 728 -27.87 -4.33 8.54
CA LEU A 728 -29.11 -4.60 7.82
C LEU A 728 -30.22 -3.64 8.27
N ARG A 729 -30.21 -3.22 9.54
CA ARG A 729 -31.10 -2.19 10.07
C ARG A 729 -30.71 -0.79 9.57
N GLU A 730 -29.43 -0.49 9.47
CA GLU A 730 -28.89 0.76 8.93
C GLU A 730 -29.07 0.83 7.41
N MET A 731 -28.90 -0.28 6.69
CA MET A 731 -29.16 -0.39 5.26
C MET A 731 -30.65 -0.30 4.97
N ASN A 732 -31.51 -0.96 5.75
CA ASN A 732 -32.97 -0.76 5.64
C ASN A 732 -33.35 0.68 5.98
N LYS A 733 -32.72 1.31 6.99
CA LYS A 733 -32.95 2.71 7.32
C LYS A 733 -32.44 3.67 6.23
N LYS A 734 -31.32 3.37 5.58
CA LYS A 734 -30.77 4.12 4.44
C LYS A 734 -31.65 3.94 3.20
N LEU A 735 -32.11 2.72 2.91
CA LEU A 735 -33.06 2.45 1.83
C LEU A 735 -34.39 3.14 2.09
N GLN A 736 -34.88 3.10 3.33
CA GLN A 736 -36.11 3.77 3.73
C GLN A 736 -35.97 5.29 3.62
N ASN A 737 -34.87 5.88 4.10
CA ASN A 737 -34.59 7.32 3.94
C ASN A 737 -34.45 7.71 2.47
N MET A 738 -33.81 6.88 1.65
CA MET A 738 -33.65 7.14 0.21
C MET A 738 -34.99 7.04 -0.52
N LEU A 739 -35.85 6.09 -0.12
CA LEU A 739 -37.21 5.97 -0.64
C LEU A 739 -38.06 7.18 -0.23
N GLU A 740 -37.98 7.60 1.03
CA GLU A 740 -38.67 8.79 1.56
C GLU A 740 -38.18 10.07 0.86
N GLU A 741 -36.88 10.21 0.63
CA GLU A 741 -36.30 11.34 -0.09
C GLU A 741 -36.73 11.34 -1.57
N GLN A 742 -36.73 10.18 -2.23
CA GLN A 742 -37.19 10.05 -3.61
C GLN A 742 -38.69 10.26 -3.76
N LEU A 743 -39.50 9.79 -2.81
CA LEU A 743 -40.93 10.05 -2.78
C LEU A 743 -41.20 11.54 -2.54
N THR A 744 -40.43 12.19 -1.68
CA THR A 744 -40.53 13.62 -1.43
C THR A 744 -40.12 14.43 -2.67
N LYS A 745 -39.02 14.07 -3.33
CA LYS A 745 -38.59 14.69 -4.60
C LYS A 745 -39.62 14.48 -5.71
N ASN A 746 -40.16 13.28 -5.85
CA ASN A 746 -41.25 13.01 -6.80
C ASN A 746 -42.51 13.81 -6.49
N MET A 747 -42.86 13.98 -5.21
CA MET A 747 -44.00 14.83 -4.82
C MET A 747 -43.76 16.31 -5.16
N HIS A 748 -42.52 16.82 -5.00
CA HIS A 748 -42.18 18.18 -5.41
C HIS A 748 -42.18 18.33 -6.93
N LEU A 749 -41.58 17.39 -7.67
CA LEU A 749 -41.61 17.37 -9.13
C LEU A 749 -43.04 17.29 -9.66
N GLN A 750 -43.91 16.51 -9.01
CA GLN A 750 -45.31 16.41 -9.40
C GLN A 750 -46.07 17.72 -9.14
N LYS A 751 -45.78 18.42 -8.03
CA LYS A 751 -46.29 19.78 -7.79
C LYS A 751 -45.75 20.78 -8.80
N ASP A 752 -44.46 20.73 -9.13
CA ASP A 752 -43.85 21.62 -10.12
C ASP A 752 -44.45 21.38 -11.51
N LEU A 753 -44.69 20.11 -11.87
CA LEU A 753 -45.40 19.75 -13.09
C LEU A 753 -46.87 20.22 -13.06
N GLU A 754 -47.56 20.13 -11.93
CA GLU A 754 -48.91 20.70 -11.78
C GLU A 754 -48.91 22.23 -11.92
N VAL A 755 -47.93 22.93 -11.33
CA VAL A 755 -47.79 24.39 -11.44
C VAL A 755 -47.48 24.78 -12.88
N LEU A 756 -46.53 24.10 -13.54
CA LEU A 756 -46.21 24.33 -14.95
C LEU A 756 -47.40 24.01 -15.86
N SER A 757 -48.16 22.95 -15.55
CA SER A 757 -49.39 22.64 -16.27
C SER A 757 -50.47 23.72 -16.05
N GLN A 758 -50.59 24.27 -14.84
CA GLN A 758 -51.52 25.37 -14.55
C GLN A 758 -51.09 26.66 -15.24
N GLU A 759 -49.78 26.96 -15.28
CA GLU A 759 -49.23 28.09 -16.04
C GLU A 759 -49.46 27.93 -17.54
N LEU A 760 -49.24 26.73 -18.10
CA LEU A 760 -49.56 26.42 -19.50
C LEU A 760 -51.04 26.64 -19.81
N VAL A 761 -51.94 26.22 -18.92
CA VAL A 761 -53.38 26.45 -19.06
C VAL A 761 -53.72 27.95 -18.91
N ARG A 762 -53.04 28.67 -18.00
CA ARG A 762 -53.23 30.11 -17.79
C ARG A 762 -52.76 30.90 -19.02
N LEU A 763 -51.58 30.58 -19.55
CA LEU A 763 -51.03 31.13 -20.78
C LEU A 763 -51.90 30.77 -21.99
N SER A 764 -52.43 29.55 -22.06
CA SER A 764 -53.37 29.14 -23.10
C SER A 764 -54.68 29.94 -23.03
N LYS A 765 -55.21 30.21 -21.83
CA LYS A 765 -56.38 31.08 -21.63
C LYS A 765 -56.10 32.55 -21.93
N ASP A 766 -54.94 33.09 -21.52
CA ASP A 766 -54.53 34.47 -21.82
C ASP A 766 -54.29 34.66 -23.32
N SER A 767 -53.76 33.64 -24.01
CA SER A 767 -53.60 33.62 -25.47
C SER A 767 -54.94 33.56 -26.21
N GLY A 768 -55.95 32.91 -25.62
CA GLY A 768 -57.32 32.87 -26.15
C GLY A 768 -58.09 34.18 -25.94
N ALA A 769 -57.79 34.94 -24.87
CA ALA A 769 -58.44 36.22 -24.58
C ALA A 769 -57.86 37.38 -25.41
N ALA A 770 -56.60 37.30 -25.83
CA ALA A 770 -55.96 38.32 -26.69
C ALA A 770 -56.41 38.26 -28.17
N GLY A 771 -57.23 37.27 -28.55
CA GLY A 771 -57.74 37.08 -29.92
C GLY A 771 -59.19 37.49 -30.15
N SER A 772 -59.84 38.19 -29.20
CA SER A 772 -61.24 38.65 -29.35
C SER A 772 -61.49 40.08 -28.87
N GLY A 773 -60.52 40.97 -29.08
CA GLY A 773 -60.66 42.42 -28.98
C GLY A 773 -60.61 43.08 -30.34
#